data_AF-B9FSE8-F1
#
_entry.id   AF-B9FSE8-F1
#
_cell.length_a   1.000
_cell.length_b   1.000
_cell.length_c   1.000
_cell.angle_alpha   90.00
_cell.angle_beta   90.00
_cell.angle_gamma   90.00
#
_symmetry.space_group_name_H-M   'P 1'
#
loop_
_entity.id
_entity.type
_entity.pdbx_description
1 polymer ?
#
loop_
_entity_poly.entity_id
_entity_poly.type
_entity_poly.pdbx_seq_one_letter_code
_entity_poly.pdbx_strand_id
1 'polypeptide(L)'
;MESSLLLKPFVLLPSAPRRRHHHHLSLPTPPHRRLPSSSSSSRHASPASYSFAVTRAARELFDGSADRPPGGVRPRGRAPEGVPRGAGGGTTGGGGGGGGQGRLARTVIWRVVQNLLPGKTKDQSSGESTPSGIMWSFAAGSNLSTSASFNAEKESRKNLNKFYKEIRTLKNVNMAGRQFGDEGLFFLAESLAYNKSAEEVDFSGNGITAVGIEAFDGILQINTALKSLNLSGNAIGDEGAKCLSDILVENVGIQKLLLNSTNIGDEGAKAISDMLKKNKTIRTLQLSNNTIEYSGFASIAEALLENNVLRSLFVNGNYGGPLGASSLAKGILGNKTLRELHLHGNGFGNEGVRALMSALSAHKGKITVLDIGNNNITSEGSLHVAEFIKRTKSLLWLSLYMNDISDEGAEKVADALKQNKTISTVDLGGNNIHSKGVSAIAETLKDNSVVTTLELSYNPIGPEGVKALCDVLKFNGKIQTLKLGWCQIGVSGAEFVADCLKYNTTLSTLDLRANGLGDDGAICLARSFKIINESLTSLDLGFNEIRDDGAFALAQALKANEDLAVTSLNLANNFFTKFGQVALSEARDHCSRHGCSSSTSLPIAVLLLAVDSVPPAPAPPPAVATVFDDNYVATYGGDGYHLVNQGTQISLTLDKSSGAGFRSKLMYGSGFFHMRIKVPAGYTAGVVTAYYLASEPDWDVQDEVDFEFLGDKDGNPITLQTNVFVGGHGDREQRLRLWFDPAADFHDYSILWNPFHLVIFVDETPVRVLKNLTSRGPEFEFPAKPMRPRGSVWDASDWATDGGRTKVDWARAPFTAAFQGLRRRRLRRRRRRRRQLGRLRVAGHVVVERRRVQEADGGAAGGVRWREGEPDL
;
A
#
# COMPACT_ATOMS: atom_id res chain seq x y z
N MET A 1 54.39 15.11 34.86
CA MET A 1 54.53 16.58 34.77
C MET A 1 53.50 17.04 33.73
N GLU A 2 52.29 17.49 34.06
CA GLU A 2 51.88 18.47 35.11
C GLU A 2 52.28 19.91 34.75
N SER A 3 51.44 20.94 34.94
CA SER A 3 50.05 20.94 35.43
C SER A 3 49.25 22.18 35.01
N SER A 4 47.93 22.14 35.24
CA SER A 4 46.94 23.19 34.98
C SER A 4 46.62 24.07 36.20
N LEU A 5 46.13 25.31 35.98
CA LEU A 5 45.21 26.11 36.83
C LEU A 5 44.50 27.15 35.89
N LEU A 6 43.18 27.43 35.91
CA LEU A 6 42.27 27.99 36.95
C LEU A 6 42.53 29.50 37.21
N LEU A 7 41.54 30.42 37.29
CA LEU A 7 40.16 30.39 37.84
C LEU A 7 39.14 31.35 37.14
N LYS A 8 37.92 31.51 37.71
CA LYS A 8 36.78 32.39 37.31
C LYS A 8 36.62 33.59 38.30
N PRO A 9 35.46 34.30 38.47
CA PRO A 9 34.36 34.78 37.58
C PRO A 9 34.11 36.32 37.75
N PHE A 10 33.05 36.93 37.16
CA PHE A 10 32.20 38.01 37.78
C PHE A 10 30.91 38.33 36.98
N VAL A 11 30.11 39.35 37.37
CA VAL A 11 28.62 39.27 37.48
C VAL A 11 27.85 40.57 37.08
N LEU A 12 26.69 40.39 36.39
CA LEU A 12 25.42 41.18 36.27
C LEU A 12 25.35 42.74 36.16
N LEU A 13 24.69 43.19 35.07
CA LEU A 13 23.65 44.28 34.98
C LEU A 13 24.09 45.77 35.21
N PRO A 14 23.19 46.79 35.07
CA PRO A 14 22.62 47.24 33.78
C PRO A 14 22.55 48.79 33.61
N SER A 15 22.29 49.32 32.39
CA SER A 15 21.61 50.63 32.20
C SER A 15 21.28 50.99 30.73
N ALA A 16 20.27 51.85 30.57
CA ALA A 16 19.93 52.66 29.38
C ALA A 16 19.26 53.97 29.88
N PRO A 17 19.31 55.12 29.19
CA PRO A 17 18.33 55.39 28.10
C PRO A 17 18.74 56.44 27.02
N ARG A 18 17.83 56.66 26.03
CA ARG A 18 17.38 57.92 25.35
C ARG A 18 18.34 59.16 25.25
N ARG A 19 18.37 59.99 24.18
CA ARG A 19 17.44 60.25 23.03
C ARG A 19 18.07 61.19 21.95
N ARG A 20 17.60 61.06 20.68
CA ARG A 20 17.39 62.09 19.60
C ARG A 20 18.44 63.15 19.22
N HIS A 21 18.60 63.37 17.91
CA HIS A 21 18.37 64.61 17.10
C HIS A 21 18.65 64.29 15.60
N HIS A 22 18.25 65.02 14.54
CA HIS A 22 16.98 65.66 14.12
C HIS A 22 17.19 66.23 12.69
N HIS A 23 16.25 66.17 11.74
CA HIS A 23 16.13 67.08 10.57
C HIS A 23 14.72 66.97 9.92
N HIS A 24 14.35 67.88 8.99
CA HIS A 24 12.96 68.23 8.56
C HIS A 24 12.91 68.68 7.07
N LEU A 25 11.76 68.86 6.38
CA LEU A 25 10.34 68.78 6.78
C LEU A 25 9.53 67.78 5.88
N SER A 26 8.57 68.02 4.97
CA SER A 26 7.81 69.19 4.43
C SER A 26 6.46 68.73 3.82
N LEU A 27 5.38 69.55 3.90
CA LEU A 27 4.01 69.35 3.34
C LEU A 27 3.32 70.73 3.13
N PRO A 28 2.27 70.93 2.28
CA PRO A 28 0.85 70.69 2.64
C PRO A 28 -0.13 70.43 1.45
N THR A 29 -1.46 70.60 1.66
CA THR A 29 -2.59 70.13 0.81
C THR A 29 -3.54 71.26 0.24
N PRO A 30 -4.90 71.15 0.08
CA PRO A 30 -5.58 71.28 -1.24
C PRO A 30 -6.68 72.39 -1.34
N PRO A 31 -7.47 72.45 -2.44
CA PRO A 31 -8.86 72.95 -2.37
C PRO A 31 -9.93 72.17 -3.21
N HIS A 32 -11.21 72.62 -3.17
CA HIS A 32 -12.43 71.93 -3.67
C HIS A 32 -13.04 72.52 -4.98
N ARG A 33 -14.04 71.82 -5.62
CA ARG A 33 -15.53 72.04 -5.46
C ARG A 33 -16.42 71.87 -6.74
N ARG A 34 -17.66 71.36 -6.53
CA ARG A 34 -18.95 71.46 -7.31
C ARG A 34 -19.37 70.34 -8.29
N LEU A 35 -20.70 70.28 -8.52
CA LEU A 35 -21.53 69.28 -9.24
C LEU A 35 -22.38 70.00 -10.33
N PRO A 36 -23.11 69.27 -11.21
CA PRO A 36 -24.53 68.97 -10.93
C PRO A 36 -25.04 67.53 -11.23
N SER A 37 -26.25 67.31 -10.73
CA SER A 37 -27.24 66.21 -10.78
C SER A 37 -27.68 65.69 -12.18
N SER A 38 -28.54 64.67 -12.36
CA SER A 38 -29.61 64.11 -11.49
C SER A 38 -30.05 62.66 -11.82
N SER A 39 -30.52 61.93 -10.79
CA SER A 39 -31.54 60.83 -10.77
C SER A 39 -31.48 59.66 -11.77
N SER A 40 -31.64 58.38 -11.40
CA SER A 40 -31.75 57.64 -10.11
C SER A 40 -31.67 56.12 -10.46
N SER A 41 -32.07 55.04 -9.76
CA SER A 41 -32.61 54.64 -8.43
C SER A 41 -32.67 53.09 -8.46
N SER A 42 -32.59 52.28 -7.40
CA SER A 42 -32.18 52.36 -5.98
C SER A 42 -32.17 50.90 -5.43
N ARG A 43 -31.73 50.51 -4.22
CA ARG A 43 -31.31 51.21 -2.99
C ARG A 43 -30.33 50.31 -2.17
N HIS A 44 -30.22 50.54 -0.86
CA HIS A 44 -29.49 49.74 0.15
C HIS A 44 -30.12 48.34 0.41
N ALA A 45 -29.55 47.42 1.21
CA ALA A 45 -28.17 47.01 1.55
C ALA A 45 -28.26 45.85 2.57
N SER A 46 -27.22 45.03 2.72
CA SER A 46 -27.10 43.91 3.68
C SER A 46 -26.83 44.40 5.14
N PRO A 47 -26.75 43.55 6.20
CA PRO A 47 -26.71 42.08 6.22
C PRO A 47 -27.46 41.33 7.38
N ALA A 48 -27.27 40.00 7.40
CA ALA A 48 -27.21 39.08 8.56
C ALA A 48 -28.45 38.29 9.06
N SER A 49 -28.15 37.04 9.49
CA SER A 49 -28.83 36.16 10.48
C SER A 49 -30.10 35.34 10.14
N TYR A 50 -29.99 34.03 10.43
CA TYR A 50 -30.99 33.05 10.93
C TYR A 50 -32.26 32.65 10.13
N SER A 51 -32.35 31.34 9.88
CA SER A 51 -33.48 30.42 10.17
C SER A 51 -34.92 30.72 9.69
N PHE A 52 -35.39 29.93 8.71
CA PHE A 52 -36.72 29.28 8.71
C PHE A 52 -36.52 27.82 8.20
N ALA A 53 -37.12 26.74 8.70
CA ALA A 53 -38.28 26.52 9.58
C ALA A 53 -39.66 26.80 8.94
N VAL A 54 -40.12 25.90 8.06
CA VAL A 54 -41.51 25.85 7.59
C VAL A 54 -42.31 24.91 8.47
N THR A 55 -43.47 25.35 8.96
CA THR A 55 -44.32 24.56 9.87
C THR A 55 -45.80 24.71 9.52
N ARG A 56 -46.56 23.62 9.71
CA ARG A 56 -47.97 23.58 10.18
C ARG A 56 -49.13 23.65 9.17
N ALA A 57 -49.63 22.46 8.82
CA ALA A 57 -51.05 22.06 8.94
C ALA A 57 -51.11 20.50 8.96
N ALA A 58 -52.09 19.81 9.53
CA ALA A 58 -53.36 20.22 10.15
C ALA A 58 -53.46 19.75 11.63
N ARG A 59 -54.69 19.63 12.19
CA ARG A 59 -54.93 19.65 13.65
C ARG A 59 -56.20 18.90 14.10
N GLU A 60 -56.05 18.03 15.12
CA GLU A 60 -57.06 17.55 16.11
C GLU A 60 -58.29 16.71 15.64
N LEU A 61 -58.96 16.12 16.64
CA LEU A 61 -60.08 15.15 16.65
C LEU A 61 -59.68 13.66 16.49
N PHE A 62 -60.11 12.71 17.32
CA PHE A 62 -61.06 12.73 18.47
C PHE A 62 -60.51 11.95 19.70
N ASP A 63 -61.21 12.07 20.83
CA ASP A 63 -60.94 11.50 22.17
C ASP A 63 -61.41 10.02 22.33
N GLY A 64 -60.95 9.34 23.40
CA GLY A 64 -61.47 8.03 23.82
C GLY A 64 -60.51 7.22 24.73
N SER A 65 -60.97 6.83 25.93
CA SER A 65 -60.22 5.93 26.84
C SER A 65 -61.13 4.96 27.60
N ALA A 66 -60.75 3.67 27.69
CA ALA A 66 -61.40 2.65 28.54
C ALA A 66 -60.56 1.36 28.75
N ASP A 67 -60.37 0.98 30.01
CA ASP A 67 -60.36 -0.38 30.62
C ASP A 67 -59.44 -1.58 30.23
N ARG A 68 -59.46 -2.57 31.15
CA ARG A 68 -58.78 -3.92 31.18
C ARG A 68 -59.89 -5.02 31.27
N PRO A 69 -59.68 -6.33 31.59
CA PRO A 69 -58.50 -7.23 31.71
C PRO A 69 -58.69 -8.47 30.76
N PRO A 70 -58.62 -9.79 31.11
CA PRO A 70 -57.84 -10.61 32.08
C PRO A 70 -57.14 -11.88 31.50
N GLY A 71 -56.45 -12.66 32.37
CA GLY A 71 -55.99 -14.06 32.14
C GLY A 71 -54.51 -14.20 31.72
N GLY A 72 -53.69 -15.16 32.18
CA GLY A 72 -53.89 -16.36 33.04
C GLY A 72 -53.41 -17.61 32.29
N VAL A 73 -52.34 -18.34 32.65
CA VAL A 73 -52.16 -19.25 33.82
C VAL A 73 -50.66 -19.68 33.98
N ARG A 74 -50.26 -20.31 35.11
CA ARG A 74 -48.91 -20.90 35.41
C ARG A 74 -48.96 -22.45 35.49
N PRO A 75 -47.85 -23.21 35.31
CA PRO A 75 -46.91 -23.60 36.40
C PRO A 75 -45.41 -23.60 35.95
N ARG A 76 -44.32 -23.68 36.75
CA ARG A 76 -43.98 -23.85 38.19
C ARG A 76 -43.59 -25.27 38.69
N GLY A 77 -42.28 -25.48 38.94
CA GLY A 77 -41.64 -26.55 39.75
C GLY A 77 -40.11 -26.53 39.54
N ARG A 78 -39.25 -26.15 40.50
CA ARG A 78 -38.78 -26.72 41.80
C ARG A 78 -37.56 -27.66 41.66
N ALA A 79 -36.53 -27.40 42.49
CA ALA A 79 -35.31 -28.21 42.68
C ALA A 79 -35.44 -29.12 43.93
N PRO A 80 -34.40 -29.90 44.30
CA PRO A 80 -33.54 -29.45 45.41
C PRO A 80 -32.04 -29.85 45.39
N GLU A 81 -31.38 -29.42 46.47
CA GLU A 81 -30.00 -29.43 46.98
C GLU A 81 -29.17 -30.75 46.98
N GLY A 82 -27.84 -30.65 47.20
CA GLY A 82 -26.94 -31.79 47.52
C GLY A 82 -25.45 -31.41 47.74
N VAL A 83 -24.91 -31.71 48.93
CA VAL A 83 -23.61 -31.24 49.56
C VAL A 83 -23.28 -32.23 50.73
N PRO A 84 -22.05 -32.50 51.27
CA PRO A 84 -20.73 -31.79 51.22
C PRO A 84 -19.40 -32.62 51.07
N ARG A 85 -18.24 -31.90 50.97
CA ARG A 85 -16.87 -32.17 51.53
C ARG A 85 -15.98 -33.38 51.10
N GLY A 86 -14.66 -33.14 51.12
CA GLY A 86 -13.56 -34.13 51.17
C GLY A 86 -12.17 -33.47 50.94
N ALA A 87 -11.13 -33.81 51.72
CA ALA A 87 -9.80 -33.19 51.62
C ALA A 87 -8.64 -34.06 52.15
N GLY A 88 -7.41 -33.76 51.70
CA GLY A 88 -6.16 -34.47 52.02
C GLY A 88 -5.59 -35.22 50.79
N GLY A 89 -4.28 -35.41 50.62
CA GLY A 89 -3.13 -34.97 51.42
C GLY A 89 -2.03 -36.03 51.48
N GLY A 90 -0.79 -35.73 51.04
CA GLY A 90 0.34 -36.66 51.09
C GLY A 90 1.56 -36.18 50.30
N THR A 91 2.76 -36.29 50.89
CA THR A 91 4.06 -35.87 50.33
C THR A 91 5.14 -36.94 50.59
N THR A 92 6.42 -36.64 50.23
CA THR A 92 7.61 -37.53 50.23
C THR A 92 7.65 -38.54 49.07
N GLY A 93 8.79 -38.96 48.50
CA GLY A 93 10.23 -38.67 48.74
C GLY A 93 11.03 -40.00 48.78
N GLY A 94 12.26 -40.15 48.28
CA GLY A 94 13.19 -39.28 47.51
C GLY A 94 14.59 -39.94 47.40
N GLY A 95 15.55 -39.32 46.69
CA GLY A 95 16.99 -39.52 46.90
C GLY A 95 17.83 -40.35 45.89
N GLY A 96 19.05 -39.86 45.62
CA GLY A 96 20.25 -40.69 45.42
C GLY A 96 20.85 -40.87 44.01
N GLY A 97 22.17 -40.71 43.89
CA GLY A 97 23.01 -41.23 42.78
C GLY A 97 23.49 -40.18 41.77
N GLY A 98 24.80 -40.12 41.49
CA GLY A 98 25.37 -39.11 40.58
C GLY A 98 26.53 -39.62 39.72
N GLY A 99 27.07 -38.73 38.89
CA GLY A 99 28.32 -38.92 38.14
C GLY A 99 28.18 -39.51 36.73
N GLY A 100 28.78 -38.86 35.72
CA GLY A 100 28.95 -39.41 34.38
C GLY A 100 28.93 -38.35 33.27
N GLN A 101 30.02 -38.24 32.50
CA GLN A 101 30.02 -37.53 31.21
C GLN A 101 29.37 -38.42 30.14
N GLY A 102 28.54 -37.85 29.26
CA GLY A 102 27.96 -38.59 28.14
C GLY A 102 27.49 -37.68 27.01
N ARG A 103 28.08 -37.81 25.82
CA ARG A 103 27.57 -37.18 24.59
C ARG A 103 26.27 -37.87 24.16
N LEU A 104 25.13 -37.19 24.29
CA LEU A 104 23.89 -37.62 23.63
C LEU A 104 23.87 -37.10 22.19
N ALA A 105 24.34 -37.95 21.26
CA ALA A 105 24.28 -37.66 19.83
C ALA A 105 22.82 -37.61 19.35
N ARG A 106 22.43 -36.51 18.70
CA ARG A 106 21.13 -36.37 18.05
C ARG A 106 21.16 -37.01 16.66
N THR A 107 20.78 -38.28 16.56
CA THR A 107 20.58 -38.96 15.27
C THR A 107 19.23 -38.52 14.68
N VAL A 108 19.25 -37.89 13.50
CA VAL A 108 18.06 -37.44 12.77
C VAL A 108 18.02 -38.13 11.40
N ILE A 109 16.82 -38.49 10.93
CA ILE A 109 16.59 -39.34 9.74
C ILE A 109 16.05 -38.48 8.58
N TRP A 110 16.52 -38.74 7.35
CA TRP A 110 16.41 -37.83 6.20
C TRP A 110 15.36 -38.20 5.13
N ARG A 111 14.88 -37.19 4.38
CA ARG A 111 14.24 -37.30 3.04
C ARG A 111 14.04 -35.95 2.36
N VAL A 112 14.41 -35.81 1.06
CA VAL A 112 13.87 -34.82 0.07
C VAL A 112 14.11 -35.35 -1.36
N VAL A 113 13.08 -35.40 -2.21
CA VAL A 113 13.10 -35.90 -3.63
C VAL A 113 11.93 -35.26 -4.41
N GLN A 114 11.92 -34.88 -5.70
CA GLN A 114 12.87 -34.38 -6.75
C GLN A 114 12.02 -34.03 -8.00
N ASN A 115 12.42 -33.10 -8.90
CA ASN A 115 12.14 -33.20 -10.36
C ASN A 115 12.78 -32.11 -11.26
N LEU A 116 13.63 -32.51 -12.22
CA LEU A 116 13.76 -31.96 -13.60
C LEU A 116 14.91 -32.64 -14.36
N LEU A 117 14.66 -33.05 -15.61
CA LEU A 117 15.67 -33.39 -16.62
C LEU A 117 15.13 -32.98 -18.01
N PRO A 118 15.85 -32.16 -18.80
CA PRO A 118 15.46 -31.86 -20.18
C PRO A 118 15.90 -32.98 -21.13
N GLY A 119 15.05 -33.28 -22.12
CA GLY A 119 15.40 -34.14 -23.25
C GLY A 119 16.40 -33.45 -24.20
N LYS A 120 17.20 -34.24 -24.93
CA LYS A 120 18.16 -33.72 -25.91
C LYS A 120 17.47 -33.41 -27.24
N THR A 121 17.63 -32.19 -27.74
CA THR A 121 17.66 -31.86 -29.17
C THR A 121 18.97 -31.14 -29.48
N LYS A 122 19.51 -31.33 -30.69
CA LYS A 122 20.68 -30.59 -31.17
C LYS A 122 20.22 -29.43 -32.05
N ASP A 123 20.80 -28.25 -31.91
CA ASP A 123 21.83 -27.71 -32.83
C ASP A 123 22.23 -26.29 -32.36
N GLN A 124 22.95 -25.50 -33.17
CA GLN A 124 23.80 -24.37 -32.77
C GLN A 124 23.69 -23.23 -33.82
N SER A 125 24.04 -21.95 -33.63
CA SER A 125 24.59 -21.11 -32.53
C SER A 125 24.58 -19.64 -33.02
N SER A 126 24.67 -18.54 -32.26
CA SER A 126 24.64 -18.21 -30.80
C SER A 126 24.63 -16.66 -30.69
N GLY A 127 24.25 -15.98 -29.60
CA GLY A 127 23.82 -16.46 -28.28
C GLY A 127 24.62 -15.80 -27.13
N GLU A 128 24.37 -14.52 -26.82
CA GLU A 128 25.02 -13.81 -25.71
C GLU A 128 24.49 -14.21 -24.31
N SER A 129 25.31 -13.96 -23.28
CA SER A 129 25.21 -14.63 -21.98
C SER A 129 24.41 -13.85 -20.92
N THR A 130 23.34 -14.46 -20.41
CA THR A 130 22.78 -14.12 -19.09
C THR A 130 23.46 -14.92 -17.97
N PRO A 131 23.55 -14.39 -16.72
CA PRO A 131 24.17 -15.13 -15.61
C PRO A 131 23.31 -16.34 -15.19
N SER A 132 23.75 -17.56 -15.52
CA SER A 132 22.99 -18.79 -15.33
C SER A 132 22.91 -19.26 -13.87
N GLY A 133 22.04 -18.63 -13.07
CA GLY A 133 21.72 -19.09 -11.72
C GLY A 133 20.92 -20.40 -11.75
N ILE A 134 21.53 -21.50 -11.29
CA ILE A 134 20.88 -22.83 -11.26
C ILE A 134 19.75 -22.83 -10.23
N MET A 135 18.54 -23.17 -10.69
CA MET A 135 17.35 -23.20 -9.84
C MET A 135 17.24 -24.48 -9.03
N TRP A 136 17.34 -24.37 -7.69
CA TRP A 136 17.09 -25.45 -6.74
C TRP A 136 15.76 -25.26 -6.02
N SER A 137 15.04 -26.33 -5.74
CA SER A 137 13.76 -26.30 -4.99
C SER A 137 13.67 -27.47 -4.03
N PHE A 138 13.60 -27.18 -2.74
CA PHE A 138 13.28 -28.15 -1.68
C PHE A 138 11.85 -27.85 -1.24
N ALA A 139 10.92 -28.78 -1.47
CA ALA A 139 9.50 -28.49 -1.27
C ALA A 139 9.11 -28.47 0.21
N ALA A 140 8.46 -27.40 0.65
CA ALA A 140 7.87 -27.31 1.99
C ALA A 140 6.95 -28.51 2.28
N GLY A 141 7.32 -29.34 3.24
CA GLY A 141 6.48 -30.45 3.71
C GLY A 141 6.48 -31.72 2.87
N SER A 142 7.44 -31.94 1.95
CA SER A 142 7.56 -33.22 1.21
C SER A 142 7.96 -34.44 2.07
N ASN A 143 8.16 -34.26 3.37
CA ASN A 143 9.03 -35.13 4.18
C ASN A 143 8.27 -36.12 5.09
N LEU A 144 6.97 -36.36 4.86
CA LEU A 144 6.16 -37.35 5.60
C LEU A 144 5.66 -38.50 4.70
N SER A 145 6.61 -39.19 4.07
CA SER A 145 6.42 -40.59 3.63
C SER A 145 7.07 -41.53 4.66
N THR A 146 6.26 -42.36 5.31
CA THR A 146 6.67 -43.28 6.38
C THR A 146 7.42 -44.53 5.90
N SER A 147 7.43 -44.81 4.59
CA SER A 147 8.04 -46.02 4.02
C SER A 147 9.55 -45.85 3.80
N ALA A 148 10.35 -46.06 4.85
CA ALA A 148 11.81 -46.03 4.81
C ALA A 148 12.36 -46.99 3.72
N SER A 149 13.20 -46.47 2.82
CA SER A 149 13.80 -47.22 1.71
C SER A 149 15.18 -46.64 1.37
N PHE A 150 16.17 -47.52 1.45
CA PHE A 150 17.61 -47.22 1.36
C PHE A 150 18.04 -46.50 0.06
N ASN A 151 17.34 -46.77 -1.05
CA ASN A 151 17.69 -46.18 -2.34
C ASN A 151 17.41 -44.66 -2.40
N ALA A 152 16.33 -44.19 -1.77
CA ALA A 152 15.98 -42.77 -1.75
C ALA A 152 16.99 -41.93 -0.94
N GLU A 153 17.53 -42.51 0.14
CA GLU A 153 18.56 -41.88 0.97
C GLU A 153 19.90 -41.74 0.21
N LYS A 154 20.28 -42.78 -0.54
CA LYS A 154 21.46 -42.78 -1.42
C LYS A 154 21.36 -41.73 -2.54
N GLU A 155 20.18 -41.58 -3.15
CA GLU A 155 19.91 -40.54 -4.17
C GLU A 155 19.97 -39.13 -3.56
N SER A 156 19.31 -38.92 -2.42
CA SER A 156 19.32 -37.64 -1.68
C SER A 156 20.75 -37.19 -1.36
N ARG A 157 21.57 -38.10 -0.81
CA ARG A 157 22.98 -37.80 -0.45
C ARG A 157 23.86 -37.54 -1.66
N LYS A 158 23.56 -38.14 -2.83
CA LYS A 158 24.25 -37.87 -4.09
C LYS A 158 23.90 -36.49 -4.65
N ASN A 159 22.62 -36.09 -4.59
CA ASN A 159 22.18 -34.76 -5.03
C ASN A 159 22.70 -33.64 -4.13
N LEU A 160 22.72 -33.84 -2.82
CA LEU A 160 23.34 -32.89 -1.89
C LEU A 160 24.85 -32.74 -2.17
N ASN A 161 25.56 -33.84 -2.43
CA ASN A 161 26.97 -33.80 -2.88
C ASN A 161 27.20 -33.15 -4.25
N LYS A 162 26.20 -33.14 -5.14
CA LYS A 162 26.21 -32.33 -6.37
C LYS A 162 26.05 -30.84 -6.02
N PHE A 163 25.11 -30.50 -5.14
CA PHE A 163 24.89 -29.13 -4.69
C PHE A 163 26.12 -28.52 -3.98
N TYR A 164 26.76 -29.23 -3.03
CA TYR A 164 28.00 -28.77 -2.38
C TYR A 164 29.13 -28.49 -3.39
N LYS A 165 29.15 -29.15 -4.56
CA LYS A 165 30.12 -28.88 -5.63
C LYS A 165 29.77 -27.65 -6.45
N GLU A 166 28.49 -27.48 -6.81
CA GLU A 166 28.03 -26.34 -7.63
C GLU A 166 27.99 -25.02 -6.85
N ILE A 167 27.60 -25.02 -5.56
CA ILE A 167 27.68 -23.79 -4.75
C ILE A 167 29.13 -23.31 -4.54
N ARG A 168 30.12 -24.21 -4.64
CA ARG A 168 31.55 -23.87 -4.59
C ARG A 168 32.10 -23.26 -5.89
N THR A 169 31.31 -23.20 -6.97
CA THR A 169 31.70 -22.54 -8.24
C THR A 169 30.95 -21.24 -8.50
N LEU A 170 29.88 -20.93 -7.73
CA LEU A 170 29.05 -19.74 -7.93
C LEU A 170 29.46 -18.60 -6.98
N LYS A 171 29.63 -17.38 -7.54
CA LYS A 171 29.87 -16.15 -6.76
C LYS A 171 28.59 -15.64 -6.08
N ASN A 172 27.47 -15.71 -6.79
CA ASN A 172 26.16 -15.25 -6.33
C ASN A 172 25.21 -16.45 -6.31
N VAL A 173 24.55 -16.69 -5.17
CA VAL A 173 23.70 -17.87 -4.93
C VAL A 173 22.29 -17.42 -4.57
N ASN A 174 21.37 -17.47 -5.53
CA ASN A 174 19.97 -17.10 -5.32
C ASN A 174 19.11 -18.31 -4.98
N MET A 175 18.63 -18.37 -3.73
CA MET A 175 17.69 -19.36 -3.20
C MET A 175 16.40 -18.69 -2.68
N ALA A 176 16.02 -17.54 -3.21
CA ALA A 176 14.81 -16.83 -2.80
C ALA A 176 13.54 -17.64 -3.10
N GLY A 177 12.57 -17.58 -2.18
CA GLY A 177 11.20 -18.07 -2.36
C GLY A 177 11.01 -19.59 -2.49
N ARG A 178 12.03 -20.40 -2.14
CA ARG A 178 12.02 -21.87 -2.33
C ARG A 178 11.30 -22.64 -1.23
N GLN A 179 10.98 -21.99 -0.10
CA GLN A 179 10.19 -22.51 1.02
C GLN A 179 10.83 -23.70 1.77
N PHE A 180 12.16 -23.76 1.84
CA PHE A 180 12.88 -24.89 2.44
C PHE A 180 12.87 -24.93 3.99
N GLY A 181 12.38 -23.88 4.67
CA GLY A 181 12.23 -23.82 6.13
C GLY A 181 13.54 -23.87 6.93
N ASP A 182 13.42 -24.13 8.23
CA ASP A 182 14.58 -24.20 9.13
C ASP A 182 15.48 -25.41 8.82
N GLU A 183 14.89 -26.60 8.62
CA GLU A 183 15.62 -27.83 8.27
C GLU A 183 16.47 -27.65 7.01
N GLY A 184 15.92 -27.01 5.97
CA GLY A 184 16.64 -26.70 4.75
C GLY A 184 17.83 -25.76 4.98
N LEU A 185 17.70 -24.80 5.90
CA LEU A 185 18.79 -23.88 6.21
C LEU A 185 19.97 -24.59 6.90
N PHE A 186 19.73 -25.55 7.79
CA PHE A 186 20.80 -26.34 8.42
C PHE A 186 21.70 -27.05 7.39
N PHE A 187 21.14 -27.68 6.36
CA PHE A 187 21.93 -28.23 5.25
C PHE A 187 22.69 -27.16 4.47
N LEU A 188 22.00 -26.06 4.13
CA LEU A 188 22.55 -25.05 3.22
C LEU A 188 23.65 -24.21 3.90
N ALA A 189 23.56 -23.95 5.20
CA ALA A 189 24.56 -23.23 5.96
C ALA A 189 25.88 -24.02 6.08
N GLU A 190 25.85 -25.34 6.32
CA GLU A 190 27.06 -26.17 6.33
C GLU A 190 27.82 -26.08 5.00
N SER A 191 27.10 -25.94 3.87
CA SER A 191 27.73 -25.76 2.56
C SER A 191 28.55 -24.47 2.43
N LEU A 192 28.26 -23.46 3.25
CA LEU A 192 28.98 -22.19 3.31
C LEU A 192 30.24 -22.28 4.17
N ALA A 193 30.30 -23.14 5.18
CA ALA A 193 31.40 -23.25 6.17
C ALA A 193 32.82 -23.19 5.56
N TYR A 194 33.01 -23.88 4.43
CA TYR A 194 34.28 -23.94 3.71
C TYR A 194 34.18 -23.42 2.26
N ASN A 195 33.12 -22.65 1.94
CA ASN A 195 32.95 -22.04 0.63
C ASN A 195 33.81 -20.78 0.51
N LYS A 196 34.71 -20.76 -0.49
CA LYS A 196 35.62 -19.64 -0.79
C LYS A 196 35.21 -18.83 -2.03
N SER A 197 34.12 -19.22 -2.69
CA SER A 197 33.69 -18.65 -3.97
C SER A 197 32.40 -17.82 -3.84
N ALA A 198 31.46 -18.25 -2.99
CA ALA A 198 30.21 -17.53 -2.77
C ALA A 198 30.45 -16.23 -1.96
N GLU A 199 30.31 -15.09 -2.62
CA GLU A 199 30.36 -13.75 -2.02
C GLU A 199 28.96 -13.22 -1.68
N GLU A 200 27.91 -13.63 -2.39
CA GLU A 200 26.53 -13.20 -2.12
C GLU A 200 25.56 -14.39 -2.07
N VAL A 201 24.76 -14.49 -1.01
CA VAL A 201 23.76 -15.55 -0.82
C VAL A 201 22.41 -14.95 -0.46
N ASP A 202 21.38 -15.37 -1.18
CA ASP A 202 19.99 -14.96 -0.94
C ASP A 202 19.13 -16.14 -0.47
N PHE A 203 18.70 -16.09 0.79
CA PHE A 203 17.79 -17.04 1.42
C PHE A 203 16.42 -16.40 1.72
N SER A 204 16.04 -15.32 1.04
CA SER A 204 14.80 -14.60 1.34
C SER A 204 13.52 -15.42 1.08
N GLY A 205 12.49 -15.20 1.89
CA GLY A 205 11.14 -15.78 1.70
C GLY A 205 11.07 -17.32 1.77
N ASN A 206 11.95 -17.97 2.52
CA ASN A 206 12.00 -19.44 2.64
C ASN A 206 11.25 -20.03 3.85
N GLY A 207 10.68 -19.18 4.70
CA GLY A 207 9.98 -19.62 5.91
C GLY A 207 10.91 -19.98 7.08
N ILE A 208 12.14 -19.45 7.06
CA ILE A 208 13.10 -19.55 8.17
C ILE A 208 12.54 -18.78 9.38
N THR A 209 12.80 -19.32 10.58
CA THR A 209 12.43 -18.77 11.89
C THR A 209 13.69 -18.54 12.73
N ALA A 210 13.54 -18.18 14.01
CA ALA A 210 14.67 -18.08 14.94
C ALA A 210 15.50 -19.38 15.01
N VAL A 211 14.84 -20.55 14.92
CA VAL A 211 15.51 -21.87 15.05
C VAL A 211 16.44 -22.14 13.87
N GLY A 212 16.06 -21.75 12.65
CA GLY A 212 16.93 -21.90 11.48
C GLY A 212 18.15 -20.98 11.50
N ILE A 213 18.14 -19.89 12.28
CA ILE A 213 19.32 -19.01 12.42
C ILE A 213 20.45 -19.69 13.20
N GLU A 214 20.14 -20.63 14.11
CA GLU A 214 21.15 -21.45 14.80
C GLU A 214 22.04 -22.24 13.81
N ALA A 215 21.57 -22.49 12.59
CA ALA A 215 22.35 -23.10 11.52
C ALA A 215 23.59 -22.31 11.09
N PHE A 216 23.68 -21.02 11.42
CA PHE A 216 24.82 -20.19 11.07
C PHE A 216 25.93 -20.16 12.14
N ASP A 217 25.69 -20.74 13.32
CA ASP A 217 26.69 -20.73 14.39
C ASP A 217 27.89 -21.63 14.10
N GLY A 218 29.07 -21.18 14.54
CA GLY A 218 30.40 -21.63 14.09
C GLY A 218 30.70 -21.37 12.60
N ILE A 219 29.68 -21.38 11.73
CA ILE A 219 29.78 -21.38 10.26
C ILE A 219 30.07 -19.98 9.70
N LEU A 220 29.36 -18.95 10.15
CA LEU A 220 29.64 -17.59 9.68
C LEU A 220 30.88 -16.99 10.35
N GLN A 221 31.27 -17.44 11.55
CA GLN A 221 32.51 -17.00 12.19
C GLN A 221 33.75 -17.45 11.39
N ILE A 222 33.73 -18.65 10.79
CA ILE A 222 34.84 -19.13 9.92
C ILE A 222 34.71 -18.70 8.45
N ASN A 223 33.50 -18.38 7.96
CA ASN A 223 33.35 -17.92 6.58
C ASN A 223 33.76 -16.44 6.42
N THR A 224 34.90 -16.23 5.75
CA THR A 224 35.43 -14.91 5.41
C THR A 224 35.19 -14.49 3.96
N ALA A 225 34.60 -15.37 3.12
CA ALA A 225 34.33 -15.11 1.70
C ALA A 225 33.01 -14.36 1.51
N LEU A 226 31.95 -14.74 2.24
CA LEU A 226 30.61 -14.19 2.12
C LEU A 226 30.58 -12.71 2.51
N LYS A 227 30.10 -11.87 1.59
CA LYS A 227 29.99 -10.40 1.70
C LYS A 227 28.55 -9.92 1.81
N SER A 228 27.58 -10.67 1.28
CA SER A 228 26.15 -10.35 1.32
C SER A 228 25.33 -11.53 1.80
N LEU A 229 24.52 -11.30 2.82
CA LEU A 229 23.56 -12.26 3.36
C LEU A 229 22.16 -11.64 3.36
N ASN A 230 21.27 -12.16 2.50
CA ASN A 230 19.86 -11.79 2.48
C ASN A 230 18.98 -12.86 3.15
N LEU A 231 18.30 -12.47 4.22
CA LEU A 231 17.34 -13.27 4.98
C LEU A 231 15.94 -12.64 5.00
N SER A 232 15.69 -11.63 4.14
CA SER A 232 14.43 -10.88 4.10
C SER A 232 13.19 -11.77 3.91
N GLY A 233 12.04 -11.38 4.45
CA GLY A 233 10.78 -12.13 4.32
C GLY A 233 10.72 -13.45 5.09
N ASN A 234 11.70 -13.75 5.94
CA ASN A 234 11.71 -14.87 6.87
C ASN A 234 11.34 -14.39 8.27
N ALA A 235 10.41 -15.06 8.96
CA ALA A 235 9.87 -14.61 10.23
C ALA A 235 10.76 -15.00 11.43
N ILE A 236 12.01 -14.50 11.44
CA ILE A 236 13.02 -14.84 12.45
C ILE A 236 12.73 -14.18 13.81
N GLY A 237 12.07 -13.01 13.81
CA GLY A 237 11.71 -12.29 15.03
C GLY A 237 12.90 -11.77 15.84
N ASP A 238 12.62 -11.25 17.04
CA ASP A 238 13.64 -10.69 17.93
C ASP A 238 14.67 -11.73 18.40
N GLU A 239 14.24 -12.95 18.72
CA GLU A 239 15.15 -14.04 19.12
C GLU A 239 16.07 -14.47 17.97
N GLY A 240 15.57 -14.52 16.73
CA GLY A 240 16.38 -14.81 15.56
C GLY A 240 17.34 -13.66 15.22
N ALA A 241 16.91 -12.41 15.37
CA ALA A 241 17.79 -11.25 15.23
C ALA A 241 18.89 -11.22 16.28
N LYS A 242 18.59 -11.62 17.52
CA LYS A 242 19.56 -11.75 18.61
C LYS A 242 20.56 -12.87 18.36
N CYS A 243 20.10 -14.08 18.03
CA CYS A 243 20.97 -15.20 17.66
C CYS A 243 21.91 -14.83 16.49
N LEU A 244 21.37 -14.17 15.45
CA LEU A 244 22.18 -13.68 14.33
C LEU A 244 23.18 -12.59 14.76
N SER A 245 22.82 -11.74 15.72
CA SER A 245 23.69 -10.70 16.25
C SER A 245 24.86 -11.29 17.06
N ASP A 246 24.61 -12.31 17.86
CA ASP A 246 25.65 -13.04 18.60
C ASP A 246 26.60 -13.77 17.64
N ILE A 247 26.10 -14.36 16.55
CA ILE A 247 26.91 -15.01 15.49
C ILE A 247 27.75 -14.00 14.68
N LEU A 248 27.20 -12.81 14.37
CA LEU A 248 27.86 -11.81 13.51
C LEU A 248 28.81 -10.85 14.24
N VAL A 249 28.87 -10.90 15.58
CA VAL A 249 29.67 -9.96 16.37
C VAL A 249 31.17 -10.03 16.10
N GLU A 250 31.68 -11.23 15.79
CA GLU A 250 33.09 -11.47 15.39
C GLU A 250 33.26 -11.72 13.87
N ASN A 251 32.18 -11.67 13.07
CA ASN A 251 32.26 -11.98 11.65
C ASN A 251 33.05 -10.91 10.85
N VAL A 252 34.15 -11.33 10.24
CA VAL A 252 35.01 -10.48 9.38
C VAL A 252 34.64 -10.52 7.88
N GLY A 253 33.62 -11.28 7.50
CA GLY A 253 33.22 -11.48 6.10
C GLY A 253 32.24 -10.42 5.58
N ILE A 254 31.09 -10.32 6.24
CA ILE A 254 29.84 -9.76 5.72
C ILE A 254 29.85 -8.22 5.76
N GLN A 255 29.45 -7.63 4.64
CA GLN A 255 29.38 -6.18 4.43
C GLN A 255 27.94 -5.70 4.16
N LYS A 256 27.07 -6.56 3.63
CA LYS A 256 25.65 -6.30 3.41
C LYS A 256 24.81 -7.31 4.21
N LEU A 257 23.93 -6.82 5.08
CA LEU A 257 22.98 -7.63 5.85
C LEU A 257 21.55 -7.16 5.55
N LEU A 258 20.73 -8.03 4.96
CA LEU A 258 19.38 -7.69 4.52
C LEU A 258 18.35 -8.51 5.31
N LEU A 259 17.59 -7.81 6.16
CA LEU A 259 16.62 -8.33 7.13
C LEU A 259 15.25 -7.65 6.97
N ASN A 260 14.86 -7.30 5.75
CA ASN A 260 13.58 -6.65 5.49
C ASN A 260 12.40 -7.62 5.71
N SER A 261 11.28 -7.17 6.26
CA SER A 261 10.07 -8.01 6.46
C SER A 261 10.33 -9.28 7.29
N THR A 262 11.18 -9.20 8.32
CA THR A 262 11.59 -10.34 9.15
C THR A 262 10.89 -10.44 10.51
N ASN A 263 9.94 -9.53 10.77
CA ASN A 263 9.18 -9.40 12.02
C ASN A 263 10.07 -9.04 13.24
N ILE A 264 11.11 -8.24 13.02
CA ILE A 264 11.96 -7.67 14.08
C ILE A 264 11.22 -6.53 14.78
N GLY A 265 11.25 -6.49 16.11
CA GLY A 265 10.79 -5.40 16.95
C GLY A 265 11.96 -4.66 17.62
N ASP A 266 11.66 -3.95 18.71
CA ASP A 266 12.63 -3.12 19.42
C ASP A 266 13.79 -3.91 20.02
N GLU A 267 13.55 -5.09 20.61
CA GLU A 267 14.61 -5.89 21.24
C GLU A 267 15.54 -6.55 20.21
N GLY A 268 15.03 -6.98 19.04
CA GLY A 268 15.86 -7.46 17.94
C GLY A 268 16.64 -6.33 17.25
N ALA A 269 16.02 -5.16 17.08
CA ALA A 269 16.72 -3.96 16.59
C ALA A 269 17.85 -3.54 17.54
N LYS A 270 17.62 -3.65 18.85
CA LYS A 270 18.61 -3.40 19.91
C LYS A 270 19.74 -4.44 19.92
N ALA A 271 19.46 -5.73 19.78
CA ALA A 271 20.49 -6.75 19.66
C ALA A 271 21.41 -6.51 18.44
N ILE A 272 20.82 -6.15 17.29
CA ILE A 272 21.56 -5.77 16.09
C ILE A 272 22.37 -4.49 16.34
N SER A 273 21.83 -3.53 17.08
CA SER A 273 22.52 -2.29 17.45
C SER A 273 23.74 -2.55 18.33
N ASP A 274 23.62 -3.41 19.34
CA ASP A 274 24.74 -3.77 20.22
C ASP A 274 25.80 -4.64 19.51
N MET A 275 25.40 -5.41 18.50
CA MET A 275 26.35 -6.04 17.57
C MET A 275 27.06 -5.00 16.71
N LEU A 276 26.37 -3.99 16.14
CA LEU A 276 26.98 -2.91 15.34
C LEU A 276 27.98 -2.05 16.14
N LYS A 277 27.79 -1.87 17.46
CA LYS A 277 28.78 -1.20 18.33
C LYS A 277 30.14 -1.90 18.27
N LYS A 278 30.15 -3.24 18.13
CA LYS A 278 31.36 -4.08 18.06
C LYS A 278 31.82 -4.38 16.63
N ASN A 279 30.92 -4.84 15.75
CA ASN A 279 31.22 -5.24 14.38
C ASN A 279 31.75 -4.05 13.54
N LYS A 280 32.83 -4.28 12.77
CA LYS A 280 33.49 -3.28 11.92
C LYS A 280 33.54 -3.68 10.43
N THR A 281 32.63 -4.53 9.99
CA THR A 281 32.57 -5.05 8.61
C THR A 281 31.27 -4.70 7.88
N ILE A 282 30.13 -4.67 8.57
CA ILE A 282 28.84 -4.31 7.99
C ILE A 282 28.83 -2.83 7.57
N ARG A 283 28.59 -2.61 6.26
CA ARG A 283 28.52 -1.30 5.59
C ARG A 283 27.10 -0.96 5.15
N THR A 284 26.28 -1.97 4.86
CA THR A 284 24.88 -1.82 4.45
C THR A 284 24.01 -2.68 5.34
N LEU A 285 23.05 -2.07 6.03
CA LEU A 285 22.05 -2.76 6.85
C LEU A 285 20.65 -2.39 6.37
N GLN A 286 19.82 -3.40 6.14
CA GLN A 286 18.42 -3.22 5.79
C GLN A 286 17.50 -3.91 6.80
N LEU A 287 16.61 -3.13 7.41
CA LEU A 287 15.64 -3.51 8.43
C LEU A 287 14.22 -3.03 8.06
N SER A 288 13.93 -2.87 6.76
CA SER A 288 12.68 -2.27 6.30
C SER A 288 11.47 -3.19 6.47
N ASN A 289 10.27 -2.64 6.60
CA ASN A 289 8.99 -3.35 6.74
C ASN A 289 8.95 -4.30 7.94
N ASN A 290 9.52 -3.86 9.07
CA ASN A 290 9.53 -4.59 10.34
C ASN A 290 8.56 -3.94 11.34
N THR A 291 8.69 -4.27 12.63
CA THR A 291 7.88 -3.76 13.73
C THR A 291 8.71 -2.95 14.73
N ILE A 292 9.69 -2.19 14.22
CA ILE A 292 10.59 -1.37 15.04
C ILE A 292 9.87 -0.06 15.42
N GLU A 293 9.70 0.18 16.70
CA GLU A 293 9.09 1.38 17.28
C GLU A 293 10.19 2.36 17.76
N TYR A 294 9.82 3.38 18.53
CA TYR A 294 10.75 4.46 18.90
C TYR A 294 11.97 3.98 19.70
N SER A 295 11.86 2.90 20.49
CA SER A 295 12.96 2.40 21.33
C SER A 295 14.01 1.67 20.51
N GLY A 296 13.61 0.90 19.49
CA GLY A 296 14.54 0.30 18.55
C GLY A 296 15.22 1.36 17.67
N PHE A 297 14.51 2.42 17.28
CA PHE A 297 15.12 3.59 16.64
C PHE A 297 16.14 4.30 17.56
N ALA A 298 15.89 4.36 18.87
CA ALA A 298 16.85 4.90 19.83
C ALA A 298 18.09 3.99 19.98
N SER A 299 17.92 2.66 20.02
CA SER A 299 19.06 1.73 20.03
C SER A 299 19.92 1.82 18.76
N ILE A 300 19.31 1.95 17.58
CA ILE A 300 20.02 2.18 16.32
C ILE A 300 20.77 3.53 16.39
N ALA A 301 20.16 4.57 16.98
CA ALA A 301 20.82 5.86 17.16
C ALA A 301 22.05 5.80 18.06
N GLU A 302 22.03 5.02 19.16
CA GLU A 302 23.22 4.76 19.98
C GLU A 302 24.31 4.06 19.17
N ALA A 303 23.97 3.00 18.43
CA ALA A 303 24.92 2.27 17.61
C ALA A 303 25.59 3.16 16.55
N LEU A 304 24.90 4.17 16.01
CA LEU A 304 25.48 5.14 15.08
C LEU A 304 26.52 6.09 15.70
N LEU A 305 26.57 6.24 17.04
CA LEU A 305 27.60 7.01 17.73
C LEU A 305 28.93 6.26 17.80
N GLU A 306 28.88 4.93 17.96
CA GLU A 306 30.05 4.05 18.13
C GLU A 306 30.47 3.33 16.83
N ASN A 307 29.53 3.10 15.92
CA ASN A 307 29.80 2.48 14.62
C ASN A 307 30.29 3.55 13.61
N ASN A 308 31.52 3.36 13.15
CA ASN A 308 32.22 4.20 12.19
C ASN A 308 32.53 3.45 10.88
N VAL A 309 31.67 2.51 10.48
CA VAL A 309 31.82 1.69 9.27
C VAL A 309 30.57 1.72 8.39
N LEU A 310 29.37 1.72 8.99
CA LEU A 310 28.09 1.74 8.32
C LEU A 310 27.99 2.95 7.37
N ARG A 311 27.54 2.68 6.14
CA ARG A 311 27.42 3.61 5.00
C ARG A 311 25.97 3.82 4.61
N SER A 312 25.19 2.74 4.61
CA SER A 312 23.82 2.73 4.12
C SER A 312 22.91 2.09 5.16
N LEU A 313 21.90 2.83 5.62
CA LEU A 313 20.91 2.35 6.58
C LEU A 313 19.51 2.46 5.97
N PHE A 314 18.82 1.33 5.87
CA PHE A 314 17.45 1.26 5.37
C PHE A 314 16.51 0.78 6.49
N VAL A 315 15.63 1.66 6.95
CA VAL A 315 14.63 1.38 8.01
C VAL A 315 13.23 1.76 7.56
N ASN A 316 12.95 1.68 6.25
CA ASN A 316 11.65 2.04 5.67
C ASN A 316 10.51 1.20 6.27
N GLY A 317 9.28 1.71 6.34
CA GLY A 317 8.11 0.92 6.72
C GLY A 317 8.15 0.38 8.15
N ASN A 318 8.62 1.19 9.10
CA ASN A 318 8.61 0.89 10.53
C ASN A 318 7.78 1.95 11.29
N TYR A 319 7.86 1.99 12.61
CA TYR A 319 6.96 2.76 13.48
C TYR A 319 7.70 3.73 14.41
N GLY A 320 8.84 4.28 13.95
CA GLY A 320 9.69 5.13 14.79
C GLY A 320 9.03 6.43 15.27
N GLY A 321 8.19 7.05 14.45
CA GLY A 321 7.48 8.30 14.78
C GLY A 321 8.40 9.49 15.07
N PRO A 322 7.85 10.62 15.58
CA PRO A 322 8.64 11.83 15.87
C PRO A 322 9.76 11.60 16.90
N LEU A 323 9.55 10.68 17.85
CA LEU A 323 10.53 10.32 18.89
C LEU A 323 11.68 9.45 18.34
N GLY A 324 11.38 8.49 17.46
CA GLY A 324 12.40 7.70 16.76
C GLY A 324 13.25 8.58 15.83
N ALA A 325 12.62 9.48 15.06
CA ALA A 325 13.31 10.50 14.27
C ALA A 325 14.23 11.39 15.10
N SER A 326 13.71 11.93 16.21
CA SER A 326 14.47 12.78 17.15
C SER A 326 15.61 12.04 17.85
N SER A 327 15.51 10.72 17.98
CA SER A 327 16.58 9.88 18.54
C SER A 327 17.63 9.61 17.46
N LEU A 328 17.22 9.17 16.27
CA LEU A 328 18.10 8.94 15.11
C LEU A 328 18.90 10.19 14.73
N ALA A 329 18.31 11.38 14.82
CA ALA A 329 18.99 12.66 14.65
C ALA A 329 20.22 12.82 15.56
N LYS A 330 20.15 12.37 16.83
CA LYS A 330 21.30 12.39 17.76
C LYS A 330 22.41 11.44 17.31
N GLY A 331 22.05 10.24 16.86
CA GLY A 331 23.00 9.27 16.30
C GLY A 331 23.71 9.78 15.05
N ILE A 332 22.95 10.36 14.11
CA ILE A 332 23.45 10.98 12.88
C ILE A 332 24.45 12.11 13.18
N LEU A 333 24.23 12.92 14.23
CA LEU A 333 25.11 14.02 14.61
C LEU A 333 26.51 13.56 15.05
N GLY A 334 26.61 12.43 15.75
CA GLY A 334 27.89 11.81 16.10
C GLY A 334 28.56 11.07 14.95
N ASN A 335 27.75 10.45 14.09
CA ASN A 335 28.22 9.63 12.97
C ASN A 335 28.94 10.46 11.88
N LYS A 336 29.88 9.81 11.16
CA LYS A 336 30.68 10.42 10.07
C LYS A 336 30.80 9.51 8.83
N THR A 337 30.22 8.32 8.87
CA THR A 337 30.43 7.26 7.87
C THR A 337 29.20 6.95 7.03
N LEU A 338 27.99 7.23 7.52
CA LEU A 338 26.78 7.21 6.71
C LEU A 338 26.94 8.09 5.44
N ARG A 339 26.28 7.65 4.38
CA ARG A 339 26.20 8.26 3.04
C ARG A 339 24.77 8.17 2.50
N GLU A 340 24.08 7.08 2.81
CA GLU A 340 22.74 6.78 2.32
C GLU A 340 21.84 6.48 3.52
N LEU A 341 20.67 7.13 3.55
CA LEU A 341 19.73 7.03 4.66
C LEU A 341 18.30 6.92 4.14
N HIS A 342 17.71 5.75 4.31
CA HIS A 342 16.35 5.47 3.84
C HIS A 342 15.39 5.28 5.01
N LEU A 343 14.43 6.20 5.11
CA LEU A 343 13.50 6.38 6.23
C LEU A 343 12.02 6.40 5.78
N HIS A 344 11.71 6.00 4.55
CA HIS A 344 10.36 6.08 3.99
C HIS A 344 9.33 5.37 4.87
N GLY A 345 8.15 5.93 5.11
CA GLY A 345 7.07 5.16 5.76
C GLY A 345 7.27 4.93 7.26
N ASN A 346 7.64 5.98 8.02
CA ASN A 346 7.91 5.88 9.47
C ASN A 346 7.08 6.83 10.35
N GLY A 347 6.19 7.64 9.76
CA GLY A 347 5.30 8.55 10.50
C GLY A 347 6.03 9.63 11.32
N PHE A 348 7.19 10.10 10.86
CA PHE A 348 8.05 11.03 11.62
C PHE A 348 7.43 12.42 11.88
N GLY A 349 6.53 12.89 11.01
CA GLY A 349 5.90 14.20 11.07
C GLY A 349 6.85 15.38 10.94
N ASN A 350 6.28 16.59 10.96
CA ASN A 350 7.03 17.85 10.83
C ASN A 350 8.13 17.99 11.90
N GLU A 351 7.83 17.66 13.16
CA GLU A 351 8.79 17.74 14.27
C GLU A 351 9.94 16.72 14.18
N GLY A 352 9.66 15.47 13.79
CA GLY A 352 10.71 14.48 13.58
C GLY A 352 11.64 14.86 12.43
N VAL A 353 11.07 15.38 11.35
CA VAL A 353 11.84 15.88 10.20
C VAL A 353 12.61 17.15 10.54
N ARG A 354 12.07 18.08 11.34
CA ARG A 354 12.79 19.25 11.88
C ARG A 354 14.06 18.84 12.63
N ALA A 355 13.97 17.81 13.49
CA ALA A 355 15.11 17.27 14.21
C ALA A 355 16.14 16.62 13.26
N LEU A 356 15.68 15.80 12.30
CA LEU A 356 16.55 15.15 11.32
C LEU A 356 17.26 16.15 10.40
N MET A 357 16.57 17.15 9.84
CA MET A 357 17.17 18.16 8.95
C MET A 357 18.20 19.02 9.66
N SER A 358 17.98 19.33 10.94
CA SER A 358 18.97 20.02 11.78
C SER A 358 20.23 19.18 11.99
N ALA A 359 20.09 17.90 12.34
CA ALA A 359 21.23 16.99 12.50
C ALA A 359 21.98 16.74 11.17
N LEU A 360 21.25 16.54 10.06
CA LEU A 360 21.82 16.34 8.73
C LEU A 360 22.56 17.59 8.23
N SER A 361 22.11 18.79 8.58
CA SER A 361 22.82 20.05 8.29
C SER A 361 24.15 20.18 9.02
N ALA A 362 24.29 19.55 10.19
CA ALA A 362 25.53 19.51 10.98
C ALA A 362 26.40 18.26 10.72
N HIS A 363 25.86 17.26 10.03
CA HIS A 363 26.48 15.96 9.83
C HIS A 363 27.70 16.01 8.89
N LYS A 364 28.85 15.56 9.38
CA LYS A 364 30.15 15.70 8.68
C LYS A 364 30.46 14.60 7.66
N GLY A 365 29.61 13.58 7.55
CA GLY A 365 29.86 12.43 6.68
C GLY A 365 29.60 12.65 5.18
N LYS A 366 28.97 13.75 4.75
CA LYS A 366 28.52 13.96 3.36
C LYS A 366 27.47 12.91 2.93
N ILE A 367 26.23 13.05 3.40
CA ILE A 367 25.09 12.27 2.90
C ILE A 367 24.86 12.60 1.42
N THR A 368 24.73 11.57 0.59
CA THR A 368 24.50 11.63 -0.86
C THR A 368 23.07 11.24 -1.25
N VAL A 369 22.43 10.38 -0.45
CA VAL A 369 21.07 9.86 -0.70
C VAL A 369 20.23 9.98 0.59
N LEU A 370 19.05 10.61 0.48
CA LEU A 370 18.09 10.76 1.58
C LEU A 370 16.67 10.44 1.11
N ASP A 371 16.06 9.38 1.67
CA ASP A 371 14.65 9.06 1.46
C ASP A 371 13.86 9.34 2.74
N ILE A 372 12.96 10.33 2.67
CA ILE A 372 12.03 10.71 3.74
C ILE A 372 10.57 10.69 3.27
N GLY A 373 10.26 9.92 2.23
CA GLY A 373 8.90 9.72 1.75
C GLY A 373 7.94 9.17 2.82
N ASN A 374 6.63 9.37 2.67
CA ASN A 374 5.58 8.71 3.49
C ASN A 374 5.82 8.87 5.01
N ASN A 375 6.08 10.10 5.44
CA ASN A 375 6.40 10.44 6.83
C ASN A 375 5.45 11.49 7.43
N ASN A 376 4.30 11.74 6.78
CA ASN A 376 3.33 12.76 7.19
C ASN A 376 3.96 14.18 7.29
N ILE A 377 4.83 14.50 6.33
CA ILE A 377 5.43 15.83 6.19
C ILE A 377 4.42 16.74 5.48
N THR A 378 4.04 17.87 6.09
CA THR A 378 3.20 18.91 5.46
C THR A 378 4.07 20.08 4.97
N SER A 379 3.47 21.18 4.53
CA SER A 379 4.21 22.38 4.11
C SER A 379 5.15 22.92 5.19
N GLU A 380 4.76 22.84 6.47
CA GLU A 380 5.61 23.20 7.62
C GLU A 380 6.89 22.34 7.67
N GLY A 381 6.76 21.01 7.54
CA GLY A 381 7.92 20.12 7.54
C GLY A 381 8.78 20.32 6.30
N SER A 382 8.17 20.66 5.16
CA SER A 382 8.87 21.01 3.92
C SER A 382 9.78 22.24 4.08
N LEU A 383 9.40 23.22 4.90
CA LEU A 383 10.25 24.39 5.21
C LEU A 383 11.61 23.98 5.80
N HIS A 384 11.64 22.96 6.66
CA HIS A 384 12.89 22.44 7.24
C HIS A 384 13.73 21.66 6.23
N VAL A 385 13.08 20.96 5.29
CA VAL A 385 13.77 20.28 4.18
C VAL A 385 14.35 21.30 3.20
N ALA A 386 13.62 22.38 2.89
CA ALA A 386 14.09 23.50 2.07
C ALA A 386 15.34 24.18 2.68
N GLU A 387 15.35 24.43 4.00
CA GLU A 387 16.54 24.96 4.68
C GLU A 387 17.74 24.00 4.67
N PHE A 388 17.51 22.68 4.69
CA PHE A 388 18.58 21.68 4.51
C PHE A 388 19.08 21.66 3.04
N ILE A 389 18.20 21.74 2.04
CA ILE A 389 18.55 21.81 0.61
C ILE A 389 19.46 23.02 0.33
N LYS A 390 19.18 24.19 0.92
CA LYS A 390 20.01 25.39 0.78
C LYS A 390 21.42 25.24 1.36
N ARG A 391 21.61 24.32 2.32
CA ARG A 391 22.86 24.16 3.09
C ARG A 391 23.69 22.95 2.66
N THR A 392 23.07 21.89 2.14
CA THR A 392 23.76 20.67 1.75
C THR A 392 24.67 20.89 0.53
N LYS A 393 25.87 20.27 0.58
CA LYS A 393 26.89 20.30 -0.47
C LYS A 393 27.37 18.91 -0.87
N SER A 394 26.53 17.90 -0.63
CA SER A 394 26.80 16.50 -0.93
C SER A 394 25.58 15.69 -1.35
N LEU A 395 24.37 16.15 -1.05
CA LEU A 395 23.16 15.44 -1.43
C LEU A 395 22.99 15.48 -2.95
N LEU A 396 22.82 14.31 -3.56
CA LEU A 396 22.62 14.11 -4.99
C LEU A 396 21.18 13.67 -5.28
N TRP A 397 20.59 12.90 -4.38
CA TRP A 397 19.26 12.32 -4.49
C TRP A 397 18.43 12.61 -3.23
N LEU A 398 17.21 13.13 -3.44
CA LEU A 398 16.25 13.43 -2.38
C LEU A 398 14.86 12.87 -2.74
N SER A 399 14.25 12.11 -1.83
CA SER A 399 12.84 11.71 -1.91
C SER A 399 12.01 12.33 -0.78
N LEU A 400 10.93 12.98 -1.20
CA LEU A 400 9.78 13.40 -0.38
C LEU A 400 8.51 12.60 -0.74
N TYR A 401 8.62 11.52 -1.52
CA TYR A 401 7.51 10.76 -2.11
C TYR A 401 6.38 10.41 -1.11
N MET A 402 5.11 10.57 -1.50
CA MET A 402 3.92 10.25 -0.68
C MET A 402 3.84 11.00 0.66
N ASN A 403 4.09 12.31 0.66
CA ASN A 403 3.80 13.20 1.80
C ASN A 403 2.61 14.14 1.48
N ASP A 404 2.42 15.25 2.20
CA ASP A 404 1.34 16.22 1.95
C ASP A 404 1.92 17.65 1.98
N ILE A 405 3.06 17.86 1.32
CA ILE A 405 3.73 19.17 1.33
C ILE A 405 2.93 20.25 0.62
N SER A 406 2.00 19.88 -0.27
CA SER A 406 1.14 20.76 -1.07
C SER A 406 1.90 21.73 -1.98
N ASP A 407 1.17 22.62 -2.66
CA ASP A 407 1.77 23.71 -3.44
C ASP A 407 2.70 24.62 -2.63
N GLU A 408 2.40 24.86 -1.34
CA GLU A 408 3.24 25.72 -0.49
C GLU A 408 4.59 25.07 -0.22
N GLY A 409 4.60 23.80 0.19
CA GLY A 409 5.84 23.08 0.46
C GLY A 409 6.65 22.80 -0.79
N ALA A 410 5.98 22.61 -1.94
CA ALA A 410 6.63 22.56 -3.25
C ALA A 410 7.31 23.90 -3.62
N GLU A 411 6.65 25.03 -3.38
CA GLU A 411 7.20 26.38 -3.57
C GLU A 411 8.47 26.61 -2.72
N LYS A 412 8.52 26.13 -1.46
CA LYS A 412 9.71 26.26 -0.61
C LYS A 412 10.87 25.37 -1.07
N VAL A 413 10.57 24.14 -1.52
CA VAL A 413 11.58 23.24 -2.12
C VAL A 413 12.12 23.83 -3.43
N ALA A 414 11.26 24.44 -4.25
CA ALA A 414 11.65 25.10 -5.49
C ALA A 414 12.62 26.28 -5.23
N ASP A 415 12.31 27.21 -4.32
CA ASP A 415 13.23 28.30 -3.91
C ASP A 415 14.58 27.76 -3.40
N ALA A 416 14.57 26.69 -2.62
CA ALA A 416 15.80 26.05 -2.16
C ALA A 416 16.62 25.42 -3.31
N LEU A 417 15.96 24.81 -4.29
CA LEU A 417 16.59 24.24 -5.48
C LEU A 417 17.15 25.30 -6.44
N LYS A 418 16.66 26.56 -6.46
CA LYS A 418 17.33 27.64 -7.21
C LYS A 418 18.78 27.83 -6.75
N GLN A 419 19.01 27.70 -5.45
CA GLN A 419 20.30 27.94 -4.79
C GLN A 419 21.17 26.68 -4.72
N ASN A 420 20.57 25.49 -4.54
CA ASN A 420 21.30 24.23 -4.52
C ASN A 420 21.89 23.88 -5.89
N LYS A 421 23.15 23.42 -5.90
CA LYS A 421 23.88 22.99 -7.11
C LYS A 421 24.53 21.59 -6.96
N THR A 422 23.89 20.69 -6.20
CA THR A 422 24.36 19.29 -6.03
C THR A 422 23.28 18.24 -6.24
N ILE A 423 22.01 18.53 -5.94
CA ILE A 423 20.92 17.57 -6.07
C ILE A 423 20.56 17.44 -7.56
N SER A 424 20.86 16.28 -8.14
CA SER A 424 20.54 15.95 -9.54
C SER A 424 19.21 15.21 -9.69
N THR A 425 18.74 14.56 -8.61
CA THR A 425 17.47 13.81 -8.59
C THR A 425 16.57 14.28 -7.46
N VAL A 426 15.36 14.69 -7.80
CA VAL A 426 14.32 15.09 -6.85
C VAL A 426 13.06 14.28 -7.10
N ASP A 427 12.57 13.59 -6.07
CA ASP A 427 11.27 12.92 -6.05
C ASP A 427 10.32 13.67 -5.12
N LEU A 428 9.28 14.25 -5.74
CA LEU A 428 8.17 14.97 -5.12
C LEU A 428 6.83 14.28 -5.43
N GLY A 429 6.83 12.99 -5.82
CA GLY A 429 5.61 12.29 -6.18
C GLY A 429 4.62 12.14 -5.01
N GLY A 430 3.32 12.06 -5.28
CA GLY A 430 2.28 11.75 -4.28
C GLY A 430 2.13 12.81 -3.17
N ASN A 431 2.38 14.09 -3.46
CA ASN A 431 2.53 15.17 -2.48
C ASN A 431 1.40 16.21 -2.47
N ASN A 432 0.29 15.92 -3.14
CA ASN A 432 -0.87 16.83 -3.25
C ASN A 432 -0.52 18.18 -3.93
N ILE A 433 0.48 18.16 -4.82
CA ILE A 433 0.94 19.32 -5.60
C ILE A 433 0.02 19.51 -6.80
N HIS A 434 -0.43 20.73 -7.03
CA HIS A 434 -1.30 21.11 -8.14
C HIS A 434 -0.51 21.99 -9.15
N SER A 435 -1.22 22.57 -10.13
CA SER A 435 -0.62 23.42 -11.16
C SER A 435 0.19 24.60 -10.60
N LYS A 436 -0.19 25.18 -9.45
CA LYS A 436 0.55 26.28 -8.81
C LYS A 436 1.94 25.83 -8.34
N GLY A 437 2.03 24.73 -7.59
CA GLY A 437 3.31 24.21 -7.09
C GLY A 437 4.23 23.74 -8.22
N VAL A 438 3.67 23.09 -9.25
CA VAL A 438 4.43 22.72 -10.45
C VAL A 438 4.90 23.94 -11.24
N SER A 439 4.14 25.04 -11.28
CA SER A 439 4.59 26.29 -11.89
C SER A 439 5.80 26.90 -11.17
N ALA A 440 5.84 26.83 -9.83
CA ALA A 440 7.00 27.28 -9.05
C ALA A 440 8.25 26.40 -9.27
N ILE A 441 8.06 25.09 -9.49
CA ILE A 441 9.12 24.16 -9.87
C ILE A 441 9.61 24.46 -11.30
N ALA A 442 8.71 24.67 -12.26
CA ALA A 442 9.06 25.02 -13.64
C ALA A 442 9.87 26.34 -13.71
N GLU A 443 9.44 27.38 -12.98
CA GLU A 443 10.18 28.64 -12.87
C GLU A 443 11.59 28.45 -12.26
N THR A 444 11.77 27.45 -11.41
CA THR A 444 13.06 27.07 -10.81
C THR A 444 13.96 26.33 -11.78
N LEU A 445 13.40 25.51 -12.67
CA LEU A 445 14.17 24.77 -13.68
C LEU A 445 14.81 25.69 -14.73
N LYS A 446 14.32 26.92 -14.94
CA LYS A 446 14.97 27.91 -15.83
C LYS A 446 16.42 28.19 -15.41
N ASP A 447 16.66 28.35 -14.10
CA ASP A 447 17.97 28.70 -13.53
C ASP A 447 18.73 27.51 -12.91
N ASN A 448 18.06 26.36 -12.73
CA ASN A 448 18.70 25.15 -12.22
C ASN A 448 19.24 24.28 -13.36
N SER A 449 20.58 24.24 -13.44
CA SER A 449 21.33 23.46 -14.43
C SER A 449 21.88 22.12 -13.90
N VAL A 450 21.37 21.62 -12.76
CA VAL A 450 21.89 20.44 -12.05
C VAL A 450 20.86 19.32 -11.91
N VAL A 451 19.58 19.63 -11.74
CA VAL A 451 18.51 18.64 -11.73
C VAL A 451 18.38 18.02 -13.13
N THR A 452 18.63 16.72 -13.23
CA THR A 452 18.46 15.91 -14.46
C THR A 452 17.28 14.95 -14.35
N THR A 453 16.86 14.59 -13.13
CA THR A 453 15.74 13.69 -12.86
C THR A 453 14.71 14.35 -11.95
N LEU A 454 13.48 14.46 -12.44
CA LEU A 454 12.34 15.00 -11.70
C LEU A 454 11.18 13.99 -11.70
N GLU A 455 10.84 13.49 -10.52
CA GLU A 455 9.68 12.62 -10.28
C GLU A 455 8.57 13.43 -9.60
N LEU A 456 7.40 13.48 -10.26
CA LEU A 456 6.23 14.25 -9.87
C LEU A 456 4.94 13.40 -9.92
N SER A 457 5.03 12.08 -10.16
CA SER A 457 3.88 11.19 -10.29
C SER A 457 2.94 11.21 -9.07
N TYR A 458 1.66 10.85 -9.23
CA TYR A 458 0.62 10.86 -8.19
C TYR A 458 0.27 12.24 -7.60
N ASN A 459 0.61 13.33 -8.28
CA ASN A 459 0.19 14.69 -7.92
C ASN A 459 -0.95 15.17 -8.85
N PRO A 460 -2.00 15.85 -8.36
CA PRO A 460 -3.09 16.40 -9.19
C PRO A 460 -2.67 17.66 -9.99
N ILE A 461 -1.67 17.51 -10.87
CA ILE A 461 -1.04 18.61 -11.62
C ILE A 461 -1.99 19.25 -12.64
N GLY A 462 -2.76 18.41 -13.36
CA GLY A 462 -3.65 18.85 -14.44
C GLY A 462 -2.93 19.35 -15.69
N PRO A 463 -3.67 19.66 -16.76
CA PRO A 463 -3.10 20.11 -18.03
C PRO A 463 -2.31 21.42 -17.91
N GLU A 464 -2.80 22.42 -17.15
CA GLU A 464 -2.13 23.71 -17.00
C GLU A 464 -0.81 23.62 -16.19
N GLY A 465 -0.69 22.70 -15.24
CA GLY A 465 0.57 22.47 -14.53
C GLY A 465 1.62 21.82 -15.44
N VAL A 466 1.20 20.88 -16.28
CA VAL A 466 2.09 20.25 -17.29
C VAL A 466 2.47 21.23 -18.40
N LYS A 467 1.55 22.10 -18.83
CA LYS A 467 1.84 23.21 -19.76
C LYS A 467 2.94 24.13 -19.24
N ALA A 468 2.82 24.62 -18.00
CA ALA A 468 3.82 25.49 -17.38
C ALA A 468 5.20 24.82 -17.30
N LEU A 469 5.24 23.50 -17.07
CA LEU A 469 6.46 22.71 -17.12
C LEU A 469 6.99 22.55 -18.56
N CYS A 470 6.13 22.21 -19.52
CA CYS A 470 6.47 22.04 -20.94
C CYS A 470 7.03 23.31 -21.57
N ASP A 471 6.46 24.49 -21.29
CA ASP A 471 6.94 25.76 -21.84
C ASP A 471 8.34 26.14 -21.36
N VAL A 472 8.79 25.62 -20.20
CA VAL A 472 10.20 25.68 -19.78
C VAL A 472 11.02 24.55 -20.41
N LEU A 473 10.49 23.32 -20.43
CA LEU A 473 11.22 22.15 -20.92
C LEU A 473 11.52 22.17 -22.42
N LYS A 474 10.73 22.87 -23.25
CA LYS A 474 11.04 23.14 -24.68
C LYS A 474 12.48 23.62 -24.90
N PHE A 475 13.03 24.38 -23.95
CA PHE A 475 14.37 24.98 -24.06
C PHE A 475 15.31 24.59 -22.89
N ASN A 476 14.84 23.83 -21.90
CA ASN A 476 15.68 23.32 -20.81
C ASN A 476 16.51 22.11 -21.28
N GLY A 477 17.75 22.36 -21.67
CA GLY A 477 18.69 21.30 -22.06
C GLY A 477 19.38 20.60 -20.89
N LYS A 478 18.66 20.22 -19.82
CA LYS A 478 19.23 19.55 -18.62
C LYS A 478 18.38 18.42 -18.05
N ILE A 479 17.05 18.53 -18.05
CA ILE A 479 16.18 17.42 -17.65
C ILE A 479 16.31 16.27 -18.66
N GLN A 480 16.62 15.08 -18.14
CA GLN A 480 16.81 13.83 -18.87
C GLN A 480 15.74 12.79 -18.51
N THR A 481 15.28 12.78 -17.25
CA THR A 481 14.18 11.92 -16.81
C THR A 481 13.09 12.78 -16.17
N LEU A 482 11.89 12.73 -16.75
CA LEU A 482 10.69 13.35 -16.22
C LEU A 482 9.63 12.29 -16.01
N LYS A 483 8.98 12.31 -14.84
CA LYS A 483 7.89 11.39 -14.56
C LYS A 483 6.67 12.11 -14.00
N LEU A 484 5.54 11.86 -14.64
CA LEU A 484 4.25 12.51 -14.42
C LEU A 484 3.12 11.46 -14.46
N GLY A 485 3.37 10.23 -13.98
CA GLY A 485 2.35 9.19 -13.94
C GLY A 485 1.25 9.52 -12.93
N TRP A 486 -0.02 9.19 -13.18
CA TRP A 486 -1.14 9.49 -12.27
C TRP A 486 -1.32 11.01 -11.97
N CYS A 487 -1.08 11.88 -12.96
CA CYS A 487 -1.07 13.34 -12.80
C CYS A 487 -2.28 14.10 -13.34
N GLN A 488 -3.33 13.39 -13.79
CA GLN A 488 -4.58 13.96 -14.30
C GLN A 488 -4.38 14.90 -15.51
N ILE A 489 -3.39 14.58 -16.36
CA ILE A 489 -2.95 15.43 -17.48
C ILE A 489 -4.02 15.58 -18.57
N GLY A 490 -4.72 14.49 -18.90
CA GLY A 490 -5.76 14.46 -19.95
C GLY A 490 -5.25 14.77 -21.37
N VAL A 491 -6.18 14.79 -22.33
CA VAL A 491 -5.90 15.02 -23.76
C VAL A 491 -5.16 16.35 -24.00
N SER A 492 -5.65 17.45 -23.44
CA SER A 492 -5.04 18.79 -23.61
C SER A 492 -3.63 18.87 -23.02
N GLY A 493 -3.36 18.15 -21.93
CA GLY A 493 -2.01 18.09 -21.38
C GLY A 493 -1.06 17.25 -22.24
N ALA A 494 -1.55 16.19 -22.89
CA ALA A 494 -0.78 15.45 -23.89
C ALA A 494 -0.49 16.28 -25.16
N GLU A 495 -1.35 17.24 -25.53
CA GLU A 495 -1.04 18.21 -26.59
C GLU A 495 0.16 19.10 -26.22
N PHE A 496 0.20 19.63 -24.99
CA PHE A 496 1.36 20.41 -24.53
C PHE A 496 2.65 19.59 -24.43
N VAL A 497 2.57 18.31 -24.02
CA VAL A 497 3.72 17.39 -24.03
C VAL A 497 4.16 17.06 -25.45
N ALA A 498 3.22 16.79 -26.37
CA ALA A 498 3.52 16.56 -27.78
C ALA A 498 4.20 17.80 -28.40
N ASP A 499 3.77 19.01 -28.07
CA ASP A 499 4.45 20.24 -28.51
C ASP A 499 5.84 20.40 -27.88
N CYS A 500 6.01 20.07 -26.59
CA CYS A 500 7.31 20.08 -25.93
C CYS A 500 8.34 19.16 -26.59
N LEU A 501 7.92 17.96 -26.99
CA LEU A 501 8.78 16.94 -27.61
C LEU A 501 9.26 17.30 -29.02
N LYS A 502 8.71 18.33 -29.68
CA LYS A 502 9.22 18.83 -30.97
C LYS A 502 10.50 19.65 -30.83
N TYR A 503 10.75 20.21 -29.64
CA TYR A 503 11.83 21.19 -29.40
C TYR A 503 12.83 20.73 -28.33
N ASN A 504 12.39 19.93 -27.35
CA ASN A 504 13.30 19.41 -26.33
C ASN A 504 14.22 18.32 -26.91
N THR A 505 15.53 18.47 -26.64
CA THR A 505 16.62 17.61 -27.13
C THR A 505 17.42 16.94 -26.02
N THR A 506 16.87 16.82 -24.79
CA THR A 506 17.57 16.18 -23.67
C THR A 506 16.75 15.19 -22.86
N LEU A 507 15.42 15.25 -22.91
CA LEU A 507 14.51 14.34 -22.24
C LEU A 507 14.62 12.97 -22.90
N SER A 508 15.18 12.00 -22.18
CA SER A 508 15.38 10.63 -22.64
C SER A 508 14.41 9.64 -22.04
N THR A 509 13.91 9.89 -20.82
CA THR A 509 12.90 9.04 -20.18
C THR A 509 11.71 9.88 -19.74
N LEU A 510 10.52 9.53 -20.25
CA LEU A 510 9.26 10.19 -19.94
C LEU A 510 8.21 9.17 -19.46
N ASP A 511 7.66 9.37 -18.27
CA ASP A 511 6.53 8.59 -17.75
C ASP A 511 5.25 9.44 -17.76
N LEU A 512 4.24 9.01 -18.54
CA LEU A 512 2.91 9.61 -18.64
C LEU A 512 1.80 8.60 -18.29
N ARG A 513 2.08 7.49 -17.58
CA ARG A 513 1.08 6.45 -17.34
C ARG A 513 -0.10 6.95 -16.48
N ALA A 514 -1.28 6.35 -16.65
CA ALA A 514 -2.47 6.62 -15.83
C ALA A 514 -2.92 8.09 -15.79
N ASN A 515 -2.96 8.75 -16.95
CA ASN A 515 -3.30 10.16 -17.12
C ASN A 515 -4.59 10.43 -17.91
N GLY A 516 -5.30 9.39 -18.36
CA GLY A 516 -6.54 9.52 -19.13
C GLY A 516 -6.32 10.20 -20.47
N LEU A 517 -5.31 9.76 -21.23
CA LEU A 517 -4.96 10.37 -22.52
C LEU A 517 -5.87 9.90 -23.66
N GLY A 518 -6.40 8.68 -23.59
CA GLY A 518 -7.24 8.07 -24.62
C GLY A 518 -6.57 8.00 -25.99
N ASP A 519 -7.36 7.74 -27.02
CA ASP A 519 -6.89 7.74 -28.41
C ASP A 519 -6.44 9.12 -28.88
N ASP A 520 -7.17 10.19 -28.55
CA ASP A 520 -6.82 11.56 -28.96
C ASP A 520 -5.45 12.01 -28.43
N GLY A 521 -5.15 11.73 -27.15
CA GLY A 521 -3.84 12.04 -26.57
C GLY A 521 -2.71 11.20 -27.17
N ALA A 522 -2.97 9.92 -27.47
CA ALA A 522 -2.03 9.06 -28.19
C ALA A 522 -1.80 9.55 -29.64
N ILE A 523 -2.84 10.03 -30.33
CA ILE A 523 -2.78 10.63 -31.66
C ILE A 523 -1.99 11.95 -31.62
N CYS A 524 -2.14 12.77 -30.58
CA CYS A 524 -1.35 13.98 -30.39
C CYS A 524 0.16 13.68 -30.21
N LEU A 525 0.51 12.68 -29.40
CA LEU A 525 1.90 12.23 -29.25
C LEU A 525 2.45 11.58 -30.54
N ALA A 526 1.65 10.79 -31.25
CA ALA A 526 2.01 10.23 -32.56
C ALA A 526 2.27 11.32 -33.62
N ARG A 527 1.68 12.51 -33.49
CA ARG A 527 1.97 13.66 -34.37
C ARG A 527 3.32 14.32 -34.07
N SER A 528 3.79 14.33 -32.82
CA SER A 528 5.11 14.91 -32.51
C SER A 528 6.26 14.00 -32.94
N PHE A 529 6.09 12.68 -32.85
CA PHE A 529 7.06 11.70 -33.35
C PHE A 529 7.36 11.80 -34.85
N LYS A 530 6.51 12.46 -35.65
CA LYS A 530 6.79 12.77 -37.09
C LYS A 530 7.86 13.86 -37.28
N ILE A 531 8.32 14.46 -36.20
CA ILE A 531 9.51 15.29 -36.15
C ILE A 531 10.55 14.46 -35.38
N ILE A 532 11.71 14.23 -35.98
CA ILE A 532 12.74 13.36 -35.40
C ILE A 532 13.17 13.93 -34.05
N ASN A 533 12.88 13.21 -32.97
CA ASN A 533 13.42 13.49 -31.65
C ASN A 533 14.55 12.48 -31.36
N GLU A 534 15.78 12.98 -31.32
CA GLU A 534 16.99 12.19 -31.10
C GLU A 534 17.26 11.85 -29.62
N SER A 535 16.55 12.49 -28.67
CA SER A 535 16.83 12.32 -27.24
C SER A 535 15.93 11.32 -26.54
N LEU A 536 14.65 11.25 -26.90
CA LEU A 536 13.63 10.45 -26.21
C LEU A 536 13.84 8.96 -26.50
N THR A 537 14.41 8.23 -25.55
CA THR A 537 14.65 6.78 -25.69
C THR A 537 13.60 5.91 -25.01
N SER A 538 12.93 6.39 -23.96
CA SER A 538 11.93 5.64 -23.21
C SER A 538 10.67 6.46 -22.91
N LEU A 539 9.51 5.92 -23.27
CA LEU A 539 8.20 6.50 -22.99
C LEU A 539 7.26 5.46 -22.34
N ASP A 540 6.64 5.81 -21.21
CA ASP A 540 5.57 5.03 -20.58
C ASP A 540 4.20 5.67 -20.82
N LEU A 541 3.35 4.96 -21.57
CA LEU A 541 1.95 5.30 -21.86
C LEU A 541 0.97 4.28 -21.25
N GLY A 542 1.37 3.51 -20.24
CA GLY A 542 0.48 2.53 -19.60
C GLY A 542 -0.76 3.14 -18.94
N PHE A 543 -1.81 2.34 -18.73
CA PHE A 543 -3.04 2.75 -18.02
C PHE A 543 -3.74 4.03 -18.56
N ASN A 544 -3.55 4.38 -19.83
CA ASN A 544 -4.02 5.64 -20.42
C ASN A 544 -5.32 5.53 -21.21
N GLU A 545 -6.00 4.38 -21.13
CA GLU A 545 -7.29 4.10 -21.80
C GLU A 545 -7.22 4.10 -23.34
N ILE A 546 -6.00 3.99 -23.90
CA ILE A 546 -5.73 3.98 -25.35
C ILE A 546 -6.37 2.74 -26.00
N ARG A 547 -7.02 2.91 -27.16
CA ARG A 547 -7.69 1.85 -27.93
C ARG A 547 -6.99 1.66 -29.29
N ASP A 548 -7.66 0.98 -30.21
CA ASP A 548 -7.07 0.56 -31.48
C ASP A 548 -6.65 1.76 -32.37
N ASP A 549 -7.38 2.87 -32.34
CA ASP A 549 -7.06 4.06 -33.15
C ASP A 549 -5.79 4.78 -32.67
N GLY A 550 -5.64 4.98 -31.34
CA GLY A 550 -4.43 5.53 -30.75
C GLY A 550 -3.23 4.60 -30.88
N ALA A 551 -3.44 3.28 -30.72
CA ALA A 551 -2.42 2.26 -30.97
C ALA A 551 -1.97 2.25 -32.44
N PHE A 552 -2.91 2.36 -33.39
CA PHE A 552 -2.60 2.45 -34.83
C PHE A 552 -1.88 3.76 -35.17
N ALA A 553 -2.27 4.90 -34.60
CA ALA A 553 -1.60 6.17 -34.81
C ALA A 553 -0.13 6.13 -34.33
N LEU A 554 0.11 5.58 -33.13
CA LEU A 554 1.46 5.34 -32.62
C LEU A 554 2.25 4.37 -33.53
N ALA A 555 1.65 3.27 -33.96
CA ALA A 555 2.27 2.32 -34.87
C ALA A 555 2.68 2.95 -36.22
N GLN A 556 1.84 3.81 -36.80
CA GLN A 556 2.17 4.54 -38.02
C GLN A 556 3.28 5.59 -37.80
N ALA A 557 3.31 6.24 -36.63
CA ALA A 557 4.38 7.17 -36.29
C ALA A 557 5.74 6.46 -36.09
N LEU A 558 5.75 5.24 -35.51
CA LEU A 558 6.94 4.40 -35.42
C LEU A 558 7.41 3.93 -36.82
N LYS A 559 6.50 3.44 -37.67
CA LYS A 559 6.83 3.02 -39.04
C LYS A 559 7.36 4.16 -39.92
N ALA A 560 6.95 5.41 -39.66
CA ALA A 560 7.32 6.57 -40.46
C ALA A 560 8.68 7.21 -40.09
N ASN A 561 9.34 6.78 -39.01
CA ASN A 561 10.59 7.37 -38.54
C ASN A 561 11.60 6.27 -38.20
N GLU A 562 12.42 5.87 -39.18
CA GLU A 562 13.44 4.84 -39.00
C GLU A 562 14.58 5.28 -38.05
N ASP A 563 14.83 6.60 -37.96
CA ASP A 563 15.84 7.22 -37.09
C ASP A 563 15.30 7.61 -35.68
N LEU A 564 14.09 7.17 -35.29
CA LEU A 564 13.51 7.57 -34.00
C LEU A 564 14.26 6.94 -32.81
N ALA A 565 14.72 7.77 -31.86
CA ALA A 565 15.50 7.32 -30.70
C ALA A 565 14.73 6.44 -29.69
N VAL A 566 13.40 6.37 -29.79
CA VAL A 566 12.52 5.63 -28.86
C VAL A 566 12.78 4.13 -28.98
N THR A 567 13.63 3.63 -28.09
CA THR A 567 14.00 2.20 -27.97
C THR A 567 13.11 1.47 -26.96
N SER A 568 12.35 2.18 -26.12
CA SER A 568 11.45 1.65 -25.11
C SER A 568 10.10 2.36 -25.16
N LEU A 569 9.04 1.63 -25.51
CA LEU A 569 7.66 2.12 -25.45
C LEU A 569 6.82 1.15 -24.62
N ASN A 570 6.41 1.57 -23.43
CA ASN A 570 5.50 0.80 -22.59
C ASN A 570 4.05 1.24 -22.85
N LEU A 571 3.18 0.26 -23.16
CA LEU A 571 1.75 0.46 -23.40
C LEU A 571 0.87 -0.39 -22.47
N ALA A 572 1.40 -0.81 -21.31
CA ALA A 572 0.75 -1.72 -20.38
C ALA A 572 -0.68 -1.31 -19.95
N ASN A 573 -1.59 -2.26 -19.84
CA ASN A 573 -2.93 -2.06 -19.26
C ASN A 573 -3.75 -0.92 -19.93
N ASN A 574 -3.66 -0.83 -21.26
CA ASN A 574 -4.57 -0.04 -22.11
C ASN A 574 -5.71 -0.92 -22.67
N PHE A 575 -6.62 -0.33 -23.47
CA PHE A 575 -7.86 -0.96 -23.93
C PHE A 575 -7.89 -1.29 -25.44
N PHE A 576 -6.75 -1.33 -26.12
CA PHE A 576 -6.65 -1.78 -27.51
C PHE A 576 -6.80 -3.30 -27.62
N THR A 577 -7.41 -3.73 -28.72
CA THR A 577 -7.71 -5.14 -29.00
C THR A 577 -6.55 -5.79 -29.77
N LYS A 578 -6.82 -6.96 -30.37
CA LYS A 578 -5.87 -7.60 -31.29
C LYS A 578 -5.52 -6.72 -32.50
N PHE A 579 -6.38 -5.79 -32.91
CA PHE A 579 -6.10 -4.91 -34.05
C PHE A 579 -4.93 -3.94 -33.74
N GLY A 580 -5.00 -3.21 -32.62
CA GLY A 580 -3.90 -2.36 -32.15
C GLY A 580 -2.63 -3.15 -31.80
N GLN A 581 -2.77 -4.35 -31.21
CA GLN A 581 -1.63 -5.25 -30.95
C GLN A 581 -0.90 -5.66 -32.24
N VAL A 582 -1.64 -5.99 -33.31
CA VAL A 582 -1.05 -6.33 -34.61
C VAL A 582 -0.36 -5.10 -35.23
N ALA A 583 -1.02 -3.93 -35.25
CA ALA A 583 -0.43 -2.71 -35.79
C ALA A 583 0.90 -2.34 -35.10
N LEU A 584 0.95 -2.40 -33.76
CA LEU A 584 2.17 -2.15 -32.98
C LEU A 584 3.24 -3.23 -33.18
N SER A 585 2.84 -4.50 -33.34
CA SER A 585 3.77 -5.61 -33.63
C SER A 585 4.41 -5.47 -35.02
N GLU A 586 3.63 -5.10 -36.04
CA GLU A 586 4.15 -4.79 -37.36
C GLU A 586 5.10 -3.59 -37.35
N ALA A 587 4.84 -2.58 -36.52
CA ALA A 587 5.73 -1.42 -36.40
C ALA A 587 7.08 -1.79 -35.79
N ARG A 588 7.09 -2.54 -34.67
CA ARG A 588 8.31 -3.13 -34.09
C ARG A 588 9.07 -3.94 -35.13
N ASP A 589 8.38 -4.80 -35.88
CA ASP A 589 8.99 -5.66 -36.90
C ASP A 589 9.53 -4.87 -38.10
N HIS A 590 8.92 -3.75 -38.48
CA HIS A 590 9.40 -2.84 -39.52
C HIS A 590 10.73 -2.18 -39.11
N CYS A 591 10.74 -1.49 -37.96
CA CYS A 591 11.94 -0.85 -37.42
C CYS A 591 13.09 -1.87 -37.24
N SER A 592 12.76 -3.10 -36.81
CA SER A 592 13.73 -4.19 -36.64
C SER A 592 14.30 -4.77 -37.95
N ARG A 593 13.67 -4.50 -39.11
CA ARG A 593 14.12 -4.99 -40.43
C ARG A 593 14.90 -3.95 -41.23
N HIS A 594 14.62 -2.67 -41.02
CA HIS A 594 15.27 -1.57 -41.74
C HIS A 594 16.43 -0.92 -40.94
N GLY A 595 16.36 -0.91 -39.60
CA GLY A 595 17.34 -0.25 -38.73
C GLY A 595 18.49 -1.12 -38.20
N CYS A 596 19.29 -1.78 -39.06
CA CYS A 596 20.55 -2.42 -38.62
C CYS A 596 21.63 -2.57 -39.71
N SER A 597 22.15 -1.44 -40.21
CA SER A 597 23.39 -1.40 -41.03
C SER A 597 24.47 -0.45 -40.49
N SER A 598 24.14 0.37 -39.49
CA SER A 598 25.08 1.13 -38.65
C SER A 598 25.26 0.42 -37.30
N SER A 599 26.50 0.25 -36.84
CA SER A 599 26.85 -0.72 -35.79
C SER A 599 26.59 -0.27 -34.34
N THR A 600 25.53 0.51 -34.09
CA THR A 600 25.26 1.11 -32.77
C THR A 600 23.78 1.17 -32.36
N SER A 601 22.82 0.91 -33.25
CA SER A 601 21.38 0.92 -32.90
C SER A 601 20.92 -0.45 -32.38
N LEU A 602 20.50 -0.50 -31.11
CA LEU A 602 19.74 -1.63 -30.58
C LEU A 602 18.31 -1.62 -31.15
N PRO A 603 17.69 -2.80 -31.41
CA PRO A 603 16.32 -2.86 -31.93
C PRO A 603 15.33 -2.29 -30.91
N ILE A 604 14.25 -1.68 -31.39
CA ILE A 604 13.23 -1.08 -30.53
C ILE A 604 12.56 -2.18 -29.68
N ALA A 605 12.87 -2.18 -28.39
CA ALA A 605 12.13 -2.91 -27.38
C ALA A 605 10.79 -2.20 -27.12
N VAL A 606 9.87 -2.29 -28.10
CA VAL A 606 8.46 -1.99 -27.86
C VAL A 606 7.99 -2.99 -26.81
N LEU A 607 7.96 -2.54 -25.55
CA LEU A 607 7.53 -3.33 -24.42
C LEU A 607 6.00 -3.35 -24.45
N LEU A 608 5.48 -4.12 -25.40
CA LEU A 608 4.12 -4.62 -25.45
C LEU A 608 3.89 -5.54 -24.25
N LEU A 609 3.78 -4.93 -23.07
CA LEU A 609 2.91 -5.39 -21.99
C LEU A 609 1.43 -5.20 -22.38
N ALA A 610 1.09 -5.59 -23.61
CA ALA A 610 -0.16 -6.31 -23.80
C ALA A 610 -0.19 -7.43 -22.74
N VAL A 611 -1.38 -7.84 -22.32
CA VAL A 611 -1.48 -8.97 -21.38
C VAL A 611 -1.14 -10.25 -22.15
N ASP A 612 0.17 -10.52 -22.24
CA ASP A 612 0.70 -11.86 -22.25
C ASP A 612 0.05 -12.56 -21.06
N SER A 613 -0.98 -13.35 -21.38
CA SER A 613 -1.67 -14.16 -20.40
C SER A 613 -0.61 -15.04 -19.75
N VAL A 614 -0.32 -14.77 -18.46
CA VAL A 614 0.68 -15.49 -17.68
C VAL A 614 0.55 -16.97 -18.01
N PRO A 615 1.55 -17.58 -18.70
CA PRO A 615 1.34 -18.86 -19.39
C PRO A 615 0.81 -19.84 -18.37
N PRO A 616 -0.44 -20.34 -18.57
CA PRO A 616 -1.36 -20.62 -17.48
C PRO A 616 -0.70 -21.53 -16.45
N ALA A 617 -0.45 -20.96 -15.26
CA ALA A 617 0.41 -21.57 -14.25
C ALA A 617 0.06 -23.06 -14.10
N PRO A 618 1.02 -23.97 -14.37
CA PRO A 618 0.74 -25.32 -14.86
C PRO A 618 -0.31 -25.97 -13.99
N ALA A 619 -1.45 -26.27 -14.63
CA ALA A 619 -2.76 -26.27 -13.97
C ALA A 619 -2.70 -26.96 -12.60
N PRO A 620 -3.03 -26.26 -11.50
CA PRO A 620 -2.85 -26.82 -10.16
C PRO A 620 -3.60 -28.15 -10.09
N PRO A 621 -2.94 -29.23 -9.62
CA PRO A 621 -3.45 -30.60 -9.75
C PRO A 621 -4.88 -30.64 -9.23
N PRO A 622 -5.84 -31.13 -10.03
CA PRO A 622 -7.21 -30.66 -10.06
C PRO A 622 -7.80 -30.55 -8.65
N ALA A 623 -7.91 -29.31 -8.19
CA ALA A 623 -8.29 -29.03 -6.81
C ALA A 623 -9.68 -29.64 -6.58
N VAL A 624 -9.77 -30.58 -5.63
CA VAL A 624 -11.01 -31.30 -5.31
C VAL A 624 -12.12 -30.28 -5.14
N ALA A 625 -13.09 -30.31 -6.05
CA ALA A 625 -14.15 -29.33 -6.08
C ALA A 625 -14.93 -29.44 -4.77
N THR A 626 -14.95 -28.34 -4.02
CA THR A 626 -15.59 -28.32 -2.69
C THR A 626 -17.09 -28.08 -2.87
N VAL A 627 -17.89 -28.73 -2.04
CA VAL A 627 -19.35 -28.66 -2.16
C VAL A 627 -19.82 -27.30 -1.65
N PHE A 628 -20.82 -26.71 -2.30
CA PHE A 628 -21.36 -25.39 -1.96
C PHE A 628 -21.72 -25.29 -0.47
N ASP A 629 -22.39 -26.34 0.03
CA ASP A 629 -22.76 -26.53 1.44
C ASP A 629 -21.58 -26.57 2.43
N ASP A 630 -20.32 -26.77 2.04
CA ASP A 630 -19.19 -26.62 2.97
C ASP A 630 -19.06 -25.18 3.49
N ASN A 631 -19.48 -24.20 2.68
CA ASN A 631 -19.19 -22.78 2.90
C ASN A 631 -20.46 -21.91 2.95
N TYR A 632 -21.57 -22.39 2.37
CA TYR A 632 -22.87 -21.72 2.31
C TYR A 632 -23.97 -22.54 2.98
N VAL A 633 -25.15 -21.94 3.16
CA VAL A 633 -26.38 -22.58 3.65
C VAL A 633 -27.58 -21.81 3.09
N ALA A 634 -28.69 -22.50 2.85
CA ALA A 634 -29.97 -21.88 2.50
C ALA A 634 -30.41 -20.84 3.54
N THR A 635 -31.08 -19.77 3.09
CA THR A 635 -31.73 -18.77 3.94
C THR A 635 -33.25 -18.91 3.92
N TYR A 636 -33.83 -19.10 2.74
CA TYR A 636 -35.26 -19.32 2.50
C TYR A 636 -35.46 -20.00 1.13
N GLY A 637 -36.72 -20.38 0.83
CA GLY A 637 -37.13 -20.96 -0.45
C GLY A 637 -37.43 -22.46 -0.46
N GLY A 638 -37.14 -23.17 0.65
CA GLY A 638 -37.48 -24.59 0.79
C GLY A 638 -36.89 -25.44 -0.32
N ASP A 639 -37.75 -26.07 -1.12
CA ASP A 639 -37.37 -26.92 -2.24
C ASP A 639 -36.62 -26.16 -3.34
N GLY A 640 -36.78 -24.83 -3.46
CA GLY A 640 -36.12 -23.99 -4.49
C GLY A 640 -34.60 -23.80 -4.35
N TYR A 641 -33.97 -24.48 -3.38
CA TYR A 641 -32.51 -24.57 -3.23
C TYR A 641 -32.03 -25.90 -3.84
N HIS A 642 -31.46 -25.87 -5.05
CA HIS A 642 -31.03 -27.07 -5.76
C HIS A 642 -29.49 -27.15 -5.91
N LEU A 643 -28.87 -28.11 -5.22
CA LEU A 643 -27.47 -28.47 -5.48
C LEU A 643 -27.36 -29.28 -6.78
N VAL A 644 -26.54 -28.81 -7.71
CA VAL A 644 -26.32 -29.43 -9.02
C VAL A 644 -24.82 -29.57 -9.34
N ASN A 645 -24.50 -30.34 -10.37
CA ASN A 645 -23.13 -30.69 -10.75
C ASN A 645 -22.28 -31.19 -9.55
N GLN A 646 -22.72 -32.29 -8.91
CA GLN A 646 -22.12 -32.86 -7.70
C GLN A 646 -22.01 -31.86 -6.52
N GLY A 647 -22.89 -30.86 -6.48
CA GLY A 647 -22.91 -29.81 -5.45
C GLY A 647 -21.85 -28.72 -5.64
N THR A 648 -21.21 -28.65 -6.81
CA THR A 648 -20.25 -27.57 -7.17
C THR A 648 -20.93 -26.32 -7.74
N GLN A 649 -22.20 -26.46 -8.12
CA GLN A 649 -23.11 -25.38 -8.52
C GLN A 649 -24.36 -25.43 -7.63
N ILE A 650 -24.96 -24.27 -7.40
CA ILE A 650 -26.34 -24.16 -6.93
C ILE A 650 -27.21 -23.54 -8.03
N SER A 651 -28.43 -24.03 -8.16
CA SER A 651 -29.53 -23.34 -8.84
C SER A 651 -30.54 -22.90 -7.77
N LEU A 652 -30.96 -21.64 -7.85
CA LEU A 652 -32.06 -21.08 -7.07
C LEU A 652 -33.26 -20.88 -7.99
N THR A 653 -34.46 -21.23 -7.54
CA THR A 653 -35.71 -21.00 -8.28
C THR A 653 -36.62 -19.96 -7.64
N LEU A 654 -37.41 -19.30 -8.47
CA LEU A 654 -38.54 -18.46 -8.08
C LEU A 654 -39.81 -18.97 -8.78
N ASP A 655 -40.84 -19.26 -7.98
CA ASP A 655 -42.20 -19.54 -8.44
C ASP A 655 -43.27 -18.89 -7.53
N LYS A 656 -44.55 -19.16 -7.80
CA LYS A 656 -45.70 -18.59 -7.08
C LYS A 656 -45.69 -18.84 -5.56
N SER A 657 -44.92 -19.79 -5.07
CA SER A 657 -44.85 -20.16 -3.65
C SER A 657 -43.71 -19.45 -2.91
N SER A 658 -42.57 -19.23 -3.57
CA SER A 658 -41.40 -18.57 -3.00
C SER A 658 -40.31 -18.28 -4.04
N GLY A 659 -39.48 -17.28 -3.72
CA GLY A 659 -38.10 -17.21 -4.20
C GLY A 659 -37.15 -18.01 -3.30
N ALA A 660 -35.89 -18.14 -3.66
CA ALA A 660 -34.90 -18.88 -2.89
C ALA A 660 -33.62 -18.08 -2.64
N GLY A 661 -32.86 -18.46 -1.61
CA GLY A 661 -31.61 -17.78 -1.27
C GLY A 661 -30.62 -18.59 -0.42
N PHE A 662 -29.38 -18.12 -0.39
CA PHE A 662 -28.29 -18.66 0.43
C PHE A 662 -27.47 -17.56 1.11
N ARG A 663 -26.76 -17.91 2.19
CA ARG A 663 -25.71 -17.07 2.81
C ARG A 663 -24.48 -17.87 3.20
N SER A 664 -23.33 -17.22 3.28
CA SER A 664 -22.10 -17.84 3.75
C SER A 664 -22.17 -18.19 5.24
N LYS A 665 -21.73 -19.40 5.61
CA LYS A 665 -21.62 -19.88 7.00
C LYS A 665 -20.69 -18.99 7.85
N LEU A 666 -19.69 -18.38 7.21
CA LEU A 666 -18.78 -17.41 7.84
C LEU A 666 -19.14 -15.96 7.48
N MET A 667 -18.90 -15.04 8.41
CA MET A 667 -18.93 -13.59 8.22
C MET A 667 -17.49 -13.04 8.11
N TYR A 668 -17.27 -12.04 7.26
CA TYR A 668 -15.96 -11.52 6.86
C TYR A 668 -15.83 -10.03 7.20
N GLY A 669 -14.61 -9.54 7.45
CA GLY A 669 -14.34 -8.12 7.78
C GLY A 669 -13.47 -7.40 6.75
N SER A 670 -13.39 -7.99 5.55
CA SER A 670 -12.65 -7.61 4.34
C SER A 670 -12.44 -8.90 3.53
N GLY A 671 -12.23 -8.76 2.22
CA GLY A 671 -11.93 -9.87 1.33
C GLY A 671 -12.03 -9.50 -0.15
N PHE A 672 -11.68 -10.47 -0.99
CA PHE A 672 -12.09 -10.52 -2.39
C PHE A 672 -13.14 -11.63 -2.48
N PHE A 673 -14.38 -11.25 -2.76
CA PHE A 673 -15.52 -12.15 -2.89
C PHE A 673 -15.83 -12.30 -4.37
N HIS A 674 -16.12 -13.53 -4.78
CA HIS A 674 -16.20 -13.93 -6.18
C HIS A 674 -17.34 -14.94 -6.31
N MET A 675 -18.16 -14.76 -7.35
CA MET A 675 -19.23 -15.66 -7.73
C MET A 675 -19.40 -15.61 -9.24
N ARG A 676 -19.45 -16.77 -9.88
CA ARG A 676 -19.90 -16.87 -11.27
C ARG A 676 -21.42 -17.01 -11.26
N ILE A 677 -22.12 -16.16 -12.00
CA ILE A 677 -23.58 -16.09 -12.00
C ILE A 677 -24.07 -16.24 -13.44
N LYS A 678 -25.15 -17.00 -13.60
CA LYS A 678 -25.97 -17.03 -14.82
C LYS A 678 -27.41 -16.78 -14.42
N VAL A 679 -28.02 -15.70 -14.93
CA VAL A 679 -29.37 -15.28 -14.55
C VAL A 679 -30.43 -16.00 -15.41
N PRO A 680 -31.74 -15.97 -15.04
CA PRO A 680 -32.78 -16.59 -15.85
C PRO A 680 -32.90 -15.92 -17.22
N ALA A 681 -33.28 -16.68 -18.26
CA ALA A 681 -33.35 -16.22 -19.64
C ALA A 681 -34.78 -15.91 -20.11
N GLY A 682 -34.91 -15.03 -21.11
CA GLY A 682 -36.20 -14.59 -21.67
C GLY A 682 -36.93 -13.60 -20.78
N TYR A 683 -38.26 -13.52 -20.92
CA TYR A 683 -39.12 -12.68 -20.07
C TYR A 683 -38.90 -13.00 -18.59
N THR A 684 -38.31 -12.03 -17.91
CA THR A 684 -37.91 -12.06 -16.50
C THR A 684 -38.38 -10.79 -15.78
N ALA A 685 -39.29 -10.01 -16.38
CA ALA A 685 -39.84 -8.83 -15.75
C ALA A 685 -40.42 -9.15 -14.35
N GLY A 686 -40.19 -8.28 -13.38
CA GLY A 686 -40.51 -8.50 -11.97
C GLY A 686 -39.56 -9.46 -11.23
N VAL A 687 -38.68 -10.20 -11.91
CA VAL A 687 -37.70 -11.09 -11.26
C VAL A 687 -36.41 -10.31 -10.99
N VAL A 688 -35.90 -10.40 -9.74
CA VAL A 688 -34.54 -9.97 -9.40
C VAL A 688 -33.72 -11.19 -9.00
N THR A 689 -32.57 -11.34 -9.64
CA THR A 689 -31.46 -12.19 -9.14
C THR A 689 -30.46 -11.28 -8.42
N ALA A 690 -29.97 -11.66 -7.25
CA ALA A 690 -29.01 -10.85 -6.50
C ALA A 690 -27.81 -11.66 -5.99
N TYR A 691 -26.65 -10.99 -5.89
CA TYR A 691 -25.47 -11.46 -5.18
C TYR A 691 -24.84 -10.29 -4.43
N TYR A 692 -24.64 -10.43 -3.14
CA TYR A 692 -24.44 -9.27 -2.28
C TYR A 692 -23.64 -9.57 -1.01
N LEU A 693 -23.05 -8.53 -0.41
CA LEU A 693 -22.42 -8.59 0.91
C LEU A 693 -23.30 -7.84 1.90
N ALA A 694 -23.83 -8.50 2.93
CA ALA A 694 -24.67 -7.85 3.93
C ALA A 694 -24.18 -8.13 5.36
N SER A 695 -24.15 -7.11 6.21
CA SER A 695 -23.87 -7.23 7.64
C SER A 695 -25.08 -7.79 8.43
N GLU A 696 -24.88 -8.14 9.70
CA GLU A 696 -25.92 -8.66 10.60
C GLU A 696 -25.90 -7.84 11.92
N PRO A 697 -27.06 -7.53 12.55
CA PRO A 697 -28.41 -7.92 12.16
C PRO A 697 -29.00 -7.07 11.01
N ASP A 698 -29.98 -7.65 10.33
CA ASP A 698 -30.55 -7.18 9.06
C ASP A 698 -31.62 -6.08 9.26
N TRP A 699 -31.42 -5.14 10.19
CA TRP A 699 -32.42 -4.14 10.57
C TRP A 699 -31.80 -2.76 10.86
N ASP A 700 -32.34 -1.73 10.22
CA ASP A 700 -32.23 -0.28 10.51
C ASP A 700 -30.83 0.35 10.54
N VAL A 701 -29.76 -0.44 10.55
CA VAL A 701 -28.37 0.04 10.65
C VAL A 701 -27.40 -0.80 9.79
N GLN A 702 -27.85 -1.32 8.65
CA GLN A 702 -27.09 -2.30 7.86
C GLN A 702 -26.02 -1.64 6.96
N ASP A 703 -24.81 -2.19 6.95
CA ASP A 703 -23.83 -1.99 5.87
C ASP A 703 -24.03 -3.12 4.84
N GLU A 704 -24.17 -2.79 3.56
CA GLU A 704 -24.53 -3.73 2.49
C GLU A 704 -23.97 -3.29 1.11
N VAL A 705 -23.71 -4.24 0.20
CA VAL A 705 -23.05 -4.02 -1.11
C VAL A 705 -23.58 -5.00 -2.15
N ASP A 706 -24.19 -4.50 -3.21
CA ASP A 706 -25.11 -5.29 -4.03
C ASP A 706 -24.73 -5.41 -5.51
N PHE A 707 -24.99 -6.59 -6.07
CA PHE A 707 -25.38 -6.78 -7.47
C PHE A 707 -26.86 -7.19 -7.51
N GLU A 708 -27.68 -6.47 -8.26
CA GLU A 708 -29.08 -6.82 -8.55
C GLU A 708 -29.30 -6.83 -10.06
N PHE A 709 -29.63 -8.00 -10.61
CA PHE A 709 -30.00 -8.15 -12.01
C PHE A 709 -31.49 -7.94 -12.15
N LEU A 710 -31.89 -6.77 -12.67
CA LEU A 710 -33.27 -6.38 -12.90
C LEU A 710 -33.75 -7.03 -14.20
N GLY A 711 -34.61 -8.04 -14.09
CA GLY A 711 -35.20 -8.73 -15.24
C GLY A 711 -36.16 -7.84 -16.04
N ASP A 712 -36.38 -8.20 -17.30
CA ASP A 712 -37.14 -7.40 -18.27
C ASP A 712 -37.92 -8.32 -19.24
N LYS A 713 -38.63 -7.76 -20.21
CA LYS A 713 -39.42 -8.45 -21.22
C LYS A 713 -38.53 -9.19 -22.23
N ASP A 714 -39.10 -10.18 -22.94
CA ASP A 714 -38.41 -10.88 -24.03
C ASP A 714 -37.73 -9.88 -25.00
N GLY A 715 -36.43 -10.02 -25.22
CA GLY A 715 -35.64 -9.17 -26.14
C GLY A 715 -35.07 -7.88 -25.54
N ASN A 716 -35.43 -7.49 -24.31
CA ASN A 716 -34.80 -6.36 -23.61
C ASN A 716 -33.52 -6.82 -22.88
N PRO A 717 -32.45 -5.98 -22.84
CA PRO A 717 -31.23 -6.31 -22.11
C PRO A 717 -31.42 -6.14 -20.59
N ILE A 718 -31.15 -7.20 -19.83
CA ILE A 718 -31.16 -7.21 -18.36
C ILE A 718 -30.25 -6.10 -17.82
N THR A 719 -30.77 -5.29 -16.90
CA THR A 719 -30.03 -4.18 -16.31
C THR A 719 -29.39 -4.61 -15.00
N LEU A 720 -28.08 -4.37 -14.85
CA LEU A 720 -27.40 -4.56 -13.58
C LEU A 720 -27.50 -3.28 -12.74
N GLN A 721 -28.18 -3.35 -11.59
CA GLN A 721 -28.11 -2.34 -10.55
C GLN A 721 -27.04 -2.75 -9.52
N THR A 722 -26.30 -1.78 -9.00
CA THR A 722 -25.41 -1.96 -7.84
C THR A 722 -25.75 -0.91 -6.78
N ASN A 723 -25.70 -1.29 -5.51
CA ASN A 723 -25.92 -0.37 -4.40
C ASN A 723 -24.83 -0.53 -3.33
N VAL A 724 -24.73 0.46 -2.44
CA VAL A 724 -23.83 0.45 -1.27
C VAL A 724 -24.53 1.14 -0.11
N PHE A 725 -25.09 0.37 0.82
CA PHE A 725 -25.63 0.90 2.07
C PHE A 725 -24.51 1.04 3.12
N VAL A 726 -24.57 2.11 3.92
CA VAL A 726 -23.73 2.26 5.10
C VAL A 726 -24.61 2.68 6.27
N GLY A 727 -24.57 1.94 7.38
CA GLY A 727 -25.35 2.32 8.56
C GLY A 727 -26.86 2.39 8.38
N GLY A 728 -27.43 1.72 7.37
CA GLY A 728 -28.85 1.79 7.00
C GLY A 728 -29.17 2.86 5.94
N HIS A 729 -28.21 3.71 5.57
CA HIS A 729 -28.40 4.76 4.56
C HIS A 729 -27.97 4.26 3.17
N GLY A 730 -28.90 4.34 2.21
CA GLY A 730 -28.75 3.92 0.81
C GLY A 730 -28.64 5.11 -0.15
N ASP A 731 -29.52 5.15 -1.16
CA ASP A 731 -29.59 6.19 -2.21
C ASP A 731 -28.28 6.31 -3.02
N ARG A 732 -27.63 5.16 -3.27
CA ARG A 732 -26.33 5.05 -3.98
C ARG A 732 -26.42 4.07 -5.14
N GLU A 733 -27.58 3.96 -5.77
CA GLU A 733 -27.84 3.04 -6.87
C GLU A 733 -27.09 3.48 -8.12
N GLN A 734 -26.40 2.54 -8.78
CA GLN A 734 -25.81 2.75 -10.10
C GLN A 734 -26.29 1.64 -11.03
N ARG A 735 -26.93 2.03 -12.14
CA ARG A 735 -27.47 1.11 -13.16
C ARG A 735 -26.56 1.06 -14.37
N LEU A 736 -26.23 -0.15 -14.81
CA LEU A 736 -25.36 -0.43 -15.94
C LEU A 736 -26.06 -1.40 -16.90
N ARG A 737 -25.85 -1.18 -18.20
CA ARG A 737 -26.08 -2.22 -19.22
C ARG A 737 -24.77 -2.97 -19.41
N LEU A 738 -24.82 -4.30 -19.31
CA LEU A 738 -23.66 -5.13 -19.55
C LEU A 738 -23.38 -5.22 -21.06
N TRP A 739 -22.11 -5.44 -21.42
CA TRP A 739 -21.65 -5.59 -22.82
C TRP A 739 -21.87 -7.02 -23.36
N PHE A 740 -22.66 -7.82 -22.65
CA PHE A 740 -23.05 -9.20 -22.94
C PHE A 740 -24.43 -9.48 -22.33
N ASP A 741 -25.06 -10.59 -22.72
CA ASP A 741 -26.28 -11.09 -22.09
C ASP A 741 -25.93 -11.99 -20.87
N PRO A 742 -26.23 -11.58 -19.62
CA PRO A 742 -25.91 -12.36 -18.42
C PRO A 742 -26.74 -13.65 -18.29
N ALA A 743 -27.72 -13.88 -19.16
CA ALA A 743 -28.48 -15.12 -19.25
C ALA A 743 -27.91 -16.11 -20.28
N ALA A 744 -26.92 -15.70 -21.09
CA ALA A 744 -26.33 -16.54 -22.14
C ALA A 744 -25.34 -17.58 -21.57
N ASP A 745 -24.44 -17.20 -20.66
CA ASP A 745 -23.52 -18.10 -19.96
C ASP A 745 -23.18 -17.59 -18.53
N PHE A 746 -22.28 -18.27 -17.82
CA PHE A 746 -21.75 -17.84 -16.53
C PHE A 746 -20.71 -16.73 -16.65
N HIS A 747 -20.99 -15.57 -16.07
CA HIS A 747 -20.07 -14.43 -15.99
C HIS A 747 -19.54 -14.23 -14.57
N ASP A 748 -18.37 -13.60 -14.43
CA ASP A 748 -17.58 -13.55 -13.19
C ASP A 748 -17.79 -12.23 -12.43
N TYR A 749 -18.63 -12.26 -11.39
CA TYR A 749 -18.99 -11.11 -10.57
C TYR A 749 -18.20 -11.10 -9.26
N SER A 750 -17.52 -9.99 -8.96
CA SER A 750 -16.62 -9.90 -7.80
C SER A 750 -16.71 -8.58 -7.03
N ILE A 751 -16.52 -8.65 -5.71
CA ILE A 751 -16.40 -7.49 -4.81
C ILE A 751 -15.07 -7.59 -4.06
N LEU A 752 -14.17 -6.65 -4.29
CA LEU A 752 -13.03 -6.37 -3.43
C LEU A 752 -13.47 -5.36 -2.37
N TRP A 753 -13.48 -5.74 -1.10
CA TRP A 753 -13.79 -4.82 0.00
C TRP A 753 -12.72 -4.90 1.09
N ASN A 754 -12.14 -3.76 1.44
CA ASN A 754 -11.16 -3.61 2.51
C ASN A 754 -11.24 -2.20 3.12
N PRO A 755 -10.51 -1.90 4.22
CA PRO A 755 -10.60 -0.60 4.91
C PRO A 755 -10.17 0.65 4.10
N PHE A 756 -9.64 0.50 2.88
CA PHE A 756 -9.16 1.59 2.03
C PHE A 756 -10.03 1.81 0.79
N HIS A 757 -10.59 0.74 0.22
CA HIS A 757 -11.50 0.82 -0.93
C HIS A 757 -12.45 -0.38 -1.05
N LEU A 758 -13.54 -0.12 -1.76
CA LEU A 758 -14.51 -1.07 -2.28
C LEU A 758 -14.45 -0.98 -3.81
N VAL A 759 -14.30 -2.12 -4.49
CA VAL A 759 -14.33 -2.21 -5.96
C VAL A 759 -15.24 -3.36 -6.38
N ILE A 760 -16.19 -3.07 -7.27
CA ILE A 760 -17.09 -4.04 -7.87
C ILE A 760 -16.61 -4.33 -9.30
N PHE A 761 -16.54 -5.61 -9.67
CA PHE A 761 -16.06 -6.09 -10.96
C PHE A 761 -17.09 -6.97 -11.66
N VAL A 762 -17.10 -6.90 -13.00
CA VAL A 762 -17.78 -7.83 -13.90
C VAL A 762 -16.76 -8.28 -14.94
N ASP A 763 -16.55 -9.59 -15.08
CA ASP A 763 -15.54 -10.19 -15.98
C ASP A 763 -14.16 -9.50 -15.88
N GLU A 764 -13.64 -9.47 -14.65
CA GLU A 764 -12.39 -8.80 -14.23
C GLU A 764 -12.33 -7.26 -14.46
N THR A 765 -13.34 -6.67 -15.11
CA THR A 765 -13.44 -5.23 -15.39
C THR A 765 -14.07 -4.49 -14.21
N PRO A 766 -13.39 -3.48 -13.61
CA PRO A 766 -13.94 -2.73 -12.48
C PRO A 766 -15.05 -1.77 -12.94
N VAL A 767 -16.30 -2.08 -12.58
CA VAL A 767 -17.48 -1.28 -12.94
C VAL A 767 -17.83 -0.18 -11.94
N ARG A 768 -17.33 -0.28 -10.70
CA ARG A 768 -17.56 0.72 -9.64
C ARG A 768 -16.41 0.73 -8.64
N VAL A 769 -15.92 1.91 -8.28
CA VAL A 769 -14.83 2.12 -7.30
C VAL A 769 -15.27 3.16 -6.26
N LEU A 770 -15.21 2.80 -4.97
CA LEU A 770 -15.42 3.68 -3.84
C LEU A 770 -14.19 3.67 -2.95
N LYS A 771 -13.59 4.83 -2.69
CA LYS A 771 -12.47 4.98 -1.74
C LYS A 771 -13.02 5.27 -0.35
N ASN A 772 -12.43 4.71 0.70
CA ASN A 772 -12.75 5.11 2.06
C ASN A 772 -12.21 6.52 2.32
N LEU A 773 -13.10 7.50 2.47
CA LEU A 773 -12.77 8.90 2.75
C LEU A 773 -13.31 9.39 4.10
N THR A 774 -13.76 8.49 4.99
CA THR A 774 -14.28 8.80 6.34
C THR A 774 -13.38 9.71 7.19
N SER A 775 -12.08 9.79 6.90
CA SER A 775 -11.14 10.70 7.56
C SER A 775 -11.24 12.16 7.09
N ARG A 776 -12.03 12.46 6.06
CA ARG A 776 -12.22 13.83 5.52
C ARG A 776 -13.43 14.55 6.12
N GLY A 777 -14.42 13.80 6.60
CA GLY A 777 -15.66 14.33 7.16
C GLY A 777 -16.71 13.22 7.38
N PRO A 778 -17.70 13.43 8.27
CA PRO A 778 -18.75 12.45 8.55
C PRO A 778 -19.62 12.11 7.32
N GLU A 779 -19.69 12.99 6.33
CA GLU A 779 -20.40 12.81 5.07
C GLU A 779 -19.79 11.72 4.15
N PHE A 780 -18.55 11.30 4.40
CA PHE A 780 -17.82 10.33 3.58
C PHE A 780 -17.96 8.89 4.10
N GLU A 781 -19.20 8.43 4.29
CA GLU A 781 -19.52 7.11 4.84
C GLU A 781 -19.00 5.93 3.99
N PHE A 782 -18.46 4.90 4.63
CA PHE A 782 -17.89 3.72 3.98
C PHE A 782 -18.19 2.41 4.75
N PRO A 783 -18.51 1.28 4.07
CA PRO A 783 -18.82 0.02 4.74
C PRO A 783 -17.68 -0.49 5.64
N ALA A 784 -17.97 -0.64 6.94
CA ALA A 784 -16.99 -0.96 7.97
C ALA A 784 -17.39 -2.17 8.84
N LYS A 785 -18.68 -2.54 8.85
CA LYS A 785 -19.18 -3.69 9.62
C LYS A 785 -18.84 -5.00 8.92
N PRO A 786 -18.59 -6.09 9.66
CA PRO A 786 -18.41 -7.40 9.05
C PRO A 786 -19.64 -7.86 8.26
N MET A 787 -19.45 -8.33 7.03
CA MET A 787 -20.50 -8.74 6.09
C MET A 787 -20.41 -10.22 5.69
N ARG A 788 -21.52 -10.80 5.23
CA ARG A 788 -21.61 -12.12 4.61
C ARG A 788 -21.94 -12.01 3.12
N PRO A 789 -21.22 -12.71 2.24
CA PRO A 789 -21.76 -13.11 0.94
C PRO A 789 -23.13 -13.81 1.06
N ARG A 790 -24.10 -13.31 0.31
CA ARG A 790 -25.46 -13.83 0.14
C ARG A 790 -25.81 -13.86 -1.35
N GLY A 791 -26.78 -14.68 -1.73
CA GLY A 791 -27.34 -14.67 -3.08
C GLY A 791 -28.79 -15.14 -3.06
N SER A 792 -29.62 -14.63 -3.97
CA SER A 792 -31.05 -14.89 -3.99
C SER A 792 -31.66 -14.74 -5.39
N VAL A 793 -32.87 -15.26 -5.56
CA VAL A 793 -33.80 -14.92 -6.65
C VAL A 793 -35.19 -14.71 -6.05
N TRP A 794 -35.84 -13.59 -6.36
CA TRP A 794 -37.06 -13.15 -5.68
C TRP A 794 -37.96 -12.26 -6.55
N ASP A 795 -39.23 -12.14 -6.16
CA ASP A 795 -40.23 -11.31 -6.84
C ASP A 795 -40.13 -9.84 -6.38
N ALA A 796 -39.68 -9.00 -7.29
CA ALA A 796 -39.53 -7.55 -7.18
C ALA A 796 -40.51 -6.79 -8.09
N SER A 797 -41.64 -7.43 -8.45
CA SER A 797 -42.68 -6.91 -9.34
C SER A 797 -43.22 -5.51 -8.99
N ASP A 798 -43.06 -5.04 -7.75
CA ASP A 798 -43.52 -3.72 -7.32
C ASP A 798 -42.55 -2.58 -7.65
N TRP A 799 -41.33 -2.86 -8.17
CA TRP A 799 -40.40 -1.80 -8.58
C TRP A 799 -39.45 -2.15 -9.74
N ALA A 800 -39.00 -3.40 -9.88
CA ALA A 800 -37.83 -3.72 -10.72
C ALA A 800 -37.97 -3.34 -12.20
N THR A 801 -39.07 -3.74 -12.85
CA THR A 801 -39.28 -3.52 -14.29
C THR A 801 -40.29 -2.39 -14.53
N ASP A 802 -39.92 -1.43 -15.39
CA ASP A 802 -40.68 -0.20 -15.70
C ASP A 802 -41.08 0.67 -14.49
N GLY A 803 -40.47 0.47 -13.31
CA GLY A 803 -40.92 1.09 -12.06
C GLY A 803 -42.16 0.39 -11.49
N GLY A 804 -42.17 -0.95 -11.48
CA GLY A 804 -43.24 -1.79 -10.95
C GLY A 804 -44.50 -1.90 -11.82
N ARG A 805 -44.48 -1.34 -13.03
CA ARG A 805 -45.61 -1.39 -13.98
C ARG A 805 -45.70 -2.69 -14.75
N THR A 806 -44.57 -3.37 -14.98
CA THR A 806 -44.54 -4.71 -15.58
C THR A 806 -44.30 -5.73 -14.47
N LYS A 807 -45.30 -6.59 -14.23
CA LYS A 807 -45.29 -7.64 -13.20
C LYS A 807 -44.70 -8.95 -13.74
N VAL A 808 -44.32 -9.83 -12.82
CA VAL A 808 -43.87 -11.19 -13.12
C VAL A 808 -44.96 -12.03 -13.79
N ASP A 809 -44.60 -12.67 -14.91
CA ASP A 809 -45.47 -13.60 -15.62
C ASP A 809 -45.33 -15.00 -15.02
N TRP A 810 -46.14 -15.28 -14.00
CA TRP A 810 -46.13 -16.56 -13.32
C TRP A 810 -46.52 -17.77 -14.19
N ALA A 811 -46.94 -17.59 -15.46
CA ALA A 811 -47.08 -18.71 -16.39
C ALA A 811 -45.73 -19.21 -16.95
N ARG A 812 -44.64 -18.45 -16.74
CA ARG A 812 -43.27 -18.77 -17.16
C ARG A 812 -42.36 -19.27 -16.03
N ALA A 813 -42.88 -19.36 -14.81
CA ALA A 813 -42.17 -19.94 -13.67
C ALA A 813 -41.94 -21.46 -13.86
N PRO A 814 -40.88 -22.06 -13.27
CA PRO A 814 -39.91 -21.46 -12.34
C PRO A 814 -38.76 -20.71 -13.02
N PHE A 815 -38.52 -19.47 -12.57
CA PHE A 815 -37.36 -18.70 -13.01
C PHE A 815 -36.12 -19.20 -12.28
N THR A 816 -35.11 -19.69 -13.01
CA THR A 816 -33.95 -20.36 -12.42
C THR A 816 -32.67 -19.55 -12.62
N ALA A 817 -32.06 -19.11 -11.51
CA ALA A 817 -30.76 -18.47 -11.47
C ALA A 817 -29.69 -19.46 -10.99
N ALA A 818 -28.49 -19.46 -11.57
CA ALA A 818 -27.44 -20.41 -11.23
C ALA A 818 -26.14 -19.72 -10.77
N PHE A 819 -25.49 -20.30 -9.77
CA PHE A 819 -24.29 -19.75 -9.12
C PHE A 819 -23.20 -20.82 -8.98
N GLN A 820 -21.96 -20.46 -9.32
CA GLN A 820 -20.75 -21.29 -9.22
C GLN A 820 -19.60 -20.46 -8.61
N GLY A 821 -18.52 -21.11 -8.14
CA GLY A 821 -17.25 -20.39 -7.88
C GLY A 821 -16.68 -20.58 -6.47
N LEU A 822 -16.28 -21.80 -6.11
CA LEU A 822 -15.69 -22.08 -4.79
C LEU A 822 -14.17 -21.87 -4.75
N ARG A 823 -13.71 -20.62 -4.98
CA ARG A 823 -12.28 -20.26 -4.93
C ARG A 823 -11.81 -19.96 -3.51
N ARG A 824 -11.15 -20.94 -2.87
CA ARG A 824 -10.52 -20.81 -1.54
C ARG A 824 -9.23 -19.96 -1.53
N ARG A 825 -9.30 -18.70 -1.97
CA ARG A 825 -8.22 -17.71 -1.77
C ARG A 825 -8.17 -17.33 -0.29
N ARG A 826 -7.50 -18.15 0.54
CA ARG A 826 -7.30 -17.92 1.97
C ARG A 826 -6.53 -16.61 2.20
N LEU A 827 -7.23 -15.49 2.34
CA LEU A 827 -6.72 -14.40 3.17
C LEU A 827 -6.42 -15.00 4.55
N ARG A 828 -5.15 -14.98 4.96
CA ARG A 828 -4.73 -15.38 6.31
C ARG A 828 -5.35 -14.39 7.29
N ARG A 829 -6.55 -14.71 7.81
CA ARG A 829 -7.13 -14.03 8.98
C ARG A 829 -6.14 -14.16 10.14
N ARG A 830 -5.32 -13.12 10.36
CA ARG A 830 -4.61 -12.89 11.63
C ARG A 830 -5.67 -12.88 12.73
N ARG A 831 -5.85 -14.02 13.42
CA ARG A 831 -6.63 -14.07 14.67
C ARG A 831 -5.89 -13.20 15.69
N ARG A 832 -6.20 -11.89 15.73
CA ARG A 832 -5.93 -11.06 16.91
C ARG A 832 -6.62 -11.77 18.08
N ARG A 833 -5.84 -12.45 18.93
CA ARG A 833 -6.33 -12.86 20.24
C ARG A 833 -6.73 -11.58 20.95
N ARG A 834 -8.03 -11.37 21.20
CA ARG A 834 -8.45 -10.51 22.31
C ARG A 834 -7.86 -11.14 23.57
N ARG A 835 -6.68 -10.67 24.00
CA ARG A 835 -6.25 -10.88 25.38
C ARG A 835 -7.24 -10.07 26.22
N GLN A 836 -8.22 -10.80 26.76
CA GLN A 836 -9.08 -10.37 27.83
C GLN A 836 -8.19 -9.71 28.91
N LEU A 837 -8.57 -8.51 29.35
CA LEU A 837 -7.86 -7.80 30.43
C LEU A 837 -8.06 -8.57 31.74
N GLY A 838 -7.21 -9.57 31.93
CA GLY A 838 -7.15 -10.37 33.15
C GLY A 838 -6.73 -9.47 34.30
N ARG A 839 -7.68 -9.20 35.20
CA ARG A 839 -7.41 -8.55 36.49
C ARG A 839 -6.27 -9.26 37.19
N LEU A 840 -5.11 -8.64 37.31
CA LEU A 840 -4.21 -8.92 38.42
C LEU A 840 -4.48 -7.93 39.54
N ARG A 841 -4.75 -8.44 40.73
CA ARG A 841 -4.83 -7.62 41.94
C ARG A 841 -3.41 -7.21 42.33
N VAL A 842 -3.18 -5.92 42.52
CA VAL A 842 -2.25 -5.47 43.57
C VAL A 842 -3.14 -5.05 44.73
N ALA A 843 -2.86 -5.57 45.93
CA ALA A 843 -3.60 -5.21 47.13
C ALA A 843 -2.99 -3.94 47.75
N GLY A 844 -3.83 -2.97 48.08
CA GLY A 844 -3.46 -1.74 48.76
C GLY A 844 -4.69 -1.14 49.43
N HIS A 845 -4.73 -1.19 50.77
CA HIS A 845 -5.84 -0.66 51.55
C HIS A 845 -5.82 0.88 51.56
N VAL A 846 -6.92 1.51 51.16
CA VAL A 846 -7.49 2.66 51.88
C VAL A 846 -9.00 2.49 51.93
N VAL A 847 -9.59 2.60 53.12
CA VAL A 847 -11.05 2.67 53.30
C VAL A 847 -11.44 4.15 53.30
N VAL A 848 -12.40 4.53 52.45
CA VAL A 848 -13.03 5.86 52.52
C VAL A 848 -14.36 5.72 53.28
N GLU A 849 -14.35 6.17 54.54
CA GLU A 849 -15.51 6.14 55.42
C GLU A 849 -16.57 7.17 54.99
N ARG A 850 -17.86 6.81 55.07
CA ARG A 850 -18.95 7.78 54.96
C ARG A 850 -19.13 8.53 56.27
N ARG A 851 -18.94 9.85 56.28
CA ARG A 851 -19.61 10.74 57.24
C ARG A 851 -20.31 11.90 56.53
N ARG A 852 -21.49 12.23 57.04
CA ARG A 852 -22.26 13.44 56.68
C ARG A 852 -21.67 14.63 57.43
N VAL A 853 -21.69 15.80 56.79
CA VAL A 853 -22.09 17.06 57.42
C VAL A 853 -23.07 17.74 56.46
N GLN A 854 -24.13 18.32 56.99
CA GLN A 854 -25.01 19.24 56.26
C GLN A 854 -24.59 20.66 56.64
N GLU A 855 -24.74 21.63 55.74
CA GLU A 855 -25.53 22.84 55.98
C GLU A 855 -25.63 23.67 54.70
N ALA A 856 -26.60 24.59 54.67
CA ALA A 856 -26.89 25.45 53.54
C ALA A 856 -27.39 26.80 54.03
N ASP A 857 -26.74 27.87 53.59
CA ASP A 857 -27.15 29.28 53.68
C ASP A 857 -26.21 30.11 52.78
N GLY A 858 -26.50 31.37 52.42
CA GLY A 858 -27.68 32.16 52.74
C GLY A 858 -27.47 33.67 52.58
N GLY A 859 -27.29 34.15 51.33
CA GLY A 859 -27.08 35.57 51.02
C GLY A 859 -25.62 36.07 51.16
N ALA A 860 -25.29 37.36 50.91
CA ALA A 860 -26.07 38.43 50.29
C ALA A 860 -25.17 39.54 49.68
N ALA A 861 -25.70 40.22 48.63
CA ALA A 861 -25.47 41.62 48.17
C ALA A 861 -24.09 42.34 48.22
N GLY A 862 -23.77 43.10 47.15
CA GLY A 862 -23.04 44.38 47.24
C GLY A 862 -22.13 44.81 46.07
N GLY A 863 -22.47 45.92 45.37
CA GLY A 863 -21.56 46.70 44.48
C GLY A 863 -21.14 46.05 43.14
N VAL A 864 -21.45 46.49 41.91
CA VAL A 864 -21.93 47.75 41.29
C VAL A 864 -20.86 48.84 41.01
N ARG A 865 -20.60 49.05 39.70
CA ARG A 865 -19.90 50.19 39.01
C ARG A 865 -18.35 50.25 39.12
N TRP A 866 -17.60 50.75 38.13
CA TRP A 866 -17.91 51.40 36.81
C TRP A 866 -16.68 51.33 35.86
N ARG A 867 -16.92 51.43 34.53
CA ARG A 867 -16.02 51.95 33.44
C ARG A 867 -14.76 51.15 33.08
N GLU A 868 -14.66 50.62 31.85
CA GLU A 868 -14.23 51.25 30.56
C GLU A 868 -12.70 51.40 30.44
N GLY A 869 -12.07 50.74 29.45
CA GLY A 869 -10.62 50.80 29.23
C GLY A 869 -10.02 49.69 28.35
N GLU A 870 -10.50 49.54 27.12
CA GLU A 870 -9.75 48.87 26.01
C GLU A 870 -8.77 49.90 25.36
N PRO A 871 -7.79 49.52 24.51
CA PRO A 871 -7.44 48.17 24.03
C PRO A 871 -5.90 47.87 24.01
N ASP A 872 -5.51 46.86 23.21
CA ASP A 872 -4.20 46.62 22.57
C ASP A 872 -2.96 46.25 23.42
N LEU A 873 -2.67 44.94 23.47
CA LEU A 873 -1.46 44.36 22.84
C LEU A 873 -1.58 42.84 22.63
#